data_AF-A0A6L6BMQ6-F1
#
_entry.id   AF-A0A6L6BMQ6-F1
#
_cell.length_a   1.000
_cell.length_b   1.000
_cell.length_c   1.000
_cell.angle_alpha   90.00
_cell.angle_beta   90.00
_cell.angle_gamma   90.00
#
_symmetry.space_group_name_H-M   'P 1'
#
loop_
_entity.id
_entity.type
_entity.pdbx_description
1 polymer ?
#
loop_
_entity_poly.entity_id
_entity_poly.type
_entity_poly.pdbx_seq_one_letter_code
_entity_poly.pdbx_strand_id
1 'polypeptide(L)'
;MCGIIALVSRPSLRVPPTQAEIIGYLDAAVRSGSDIGRVTENLVIVNELLKGVPGVLTLVDNHELTASITSRLDQVAGVVAQLETTLEKSEVDAEELEASTAAMIALRDVLWAIGQDRLRTALLVGELAGRQAGIAAVGGYLTIQQALSALDRLEVRGRDSAGVHVFVWGHGLSHSDPAVQSAILSRAKDPLFQNHSLRLVDGVLSFVYKAAAEIGELGDNTRALRSAIQSDQLLRLALTHPDARLSLVGHTRWASVGIISEPNAHPVNSERDLNDDVTSHPYVVAALNGDVDNHGDLRIAHGLSFPGQITTDAKVIPAMINMHARTCGDTVEAFRRSVSSFEGSVAIAAAASDNPNRLMFALRGSGQGLYVGLAEDLFIVASEPYGVVEETAMYFRLDGENASNAHLTDSQGQIVVLDGDSAGEISGVTRLAYDGTELAIENTELVAAEVTTRDINRGDAPHFLLKEIGEAPESFRKTLRGKIVERDGILAATLGLTTLPSSIIEQLSTGVIRKVRVIGQGTAAIAGRSCAMVLDELCVGGLDIAAITATELSGFHLQLDMSDTLIIAVSQSGTTTDTNRTVDLVRSRGASVIAIVNRRGSDLCDKSDGVLFTSDGRDVEMSVASTKAFYAQVAAGVLLACAISVAAGLGTNSRRHDLLRTLRELPDAMRTVIASRSVIA
;
A
#
# COMPACT_ATOMS: atom_id res chain seq x y z
N MET A 1 -3.37 -7.21 4.95
CA MET A 1 -3.76 -7.10 3.55
C MET A 1 -3.30 -8.37 2.85
N CYS A 2 -4.00 -8.78 1.81
CA CYS A 2 -3.48 -9.70 0.79
C CYS A 2 -3.26 -8.85 -0.46
N GLY A 3 -2.47 -9.30 -1.41
CA GLY A 3 -2.22 -8.46 -2.58
C GLY A 3 -1.16 -8.97 -3.52
N ILE A 4 -1.28 -8.47 -4.74
CA ILE A 4 -0.38 -8.69 -5.86
C ILE A 4 0.82 -7.76 -5.70
N ILE A 5 1.99 -8.26 -6.05
CA ILE A 5 3.22 -7.50 -6.31
C ILE A 5 3.73 -7.93 -7.68
N ALA A 6 4.08 -7.01 -8.57
CA ALA A 6 4.67 -7.37 -9.86
C ALA A 6 5.72 -6.34 -10.30
N LEU A 7 6.82 -6.81 -10.87
CA LEU A 7 7.94 -5.96 -11.24
C LEU A 7 8.48 -6.35 -12.62
N VAL A 8 8.76 -5.33 -13.43
CA VAL A 8 9.53 -5.48 -14.66
C VAL A 8 10.45 -4.26 -14.82
N SER A 9 11.70 -4.51 -15.18
CA SER A 9 12.75 -3.50 -15.24
C SER A 9 13.49 -3.51 -16.58
N ARG A 10 14.19 -2.41 -16.85
CA ARG A 10 15.14 -2.29 -17.96
C ARG A 10 16.58 -2.17 -17.44
N PRO A 11 17.60 -2.50 -18.25
CA PRO A 11 18.98 -2.21 -17.92
C PRO A 11 19.17 -0.70 -17.68
N SER A 12 19.83 -0.35 -16.58
CA SER A 12 20.03 1.05 -16.23
C SER A 12 21.05 1.73 -17.14
N LEU A 13 20.77 2.97 -17.51
CA LEU A 13 21.69 3.84 -18.24
C LEU A 13 22.53 4.72 -17.31
N ARG A 14 22.20 4.77 -16.01
CA ARG A 14 22.92 5.59 -15.03
C ARG A 14 24.21 4.89 -14.59
N VAL A 15 25.30 5.67 -14.56
CA VAL A 15 26.59 5.22 -14.03
C VAL A 15 26.50 5.07 -12.51
N PRO A 16 27.03 3.99 -11.91
CA PRO A 16 27.12 3.85 -10.46
C PRO A 16 27.80 5.07 -9.81
N PRO A 17 27.19 5.68 -8.78
CA PRO A 17 27.76 6.84 -8.10
C PRO A 17 29.11 6.51 -7.46
N THR A 18 29.98 7.50 -7.35
CA THR A 18 31.27 7.30 -6.68
C THR A 18 31.13 7.38 -5.16
N GLN A 19 31.97 6.65 -4.44
CA GLN A 19 32.06 6.78 -2.98
C GLN A 19 32.34 8.23 -2.54
N ALA A 20 33.21 8.95 -3.27
CA ALA A 20 33.54 10.33 -2.95
C ALA A 20 32.33 11.28 -3.07
N GLU A 21 31.48 11.05 -4.08
CA GLU A 21 30.24 11.81 -4.29
C GLU A 21 29.25 11.60 -3.14
N ILE A 22 28.97 10.33 -2.79
CA ILE A 22 28.05 9.98 -1.69
C ILE A 22 28.53 10.58 -0.36
N ILE A 23 29.80 10.37 -0.02
CA ILE A 23 30.38 10.89 1.23
C ILE A 23 30.42 12.42 1.24
N GLY A 24 30.66 13.07 0.08
CA GLY A 24 30.65 14.52 -0.04
C GLY A 24 29.34 15.16 0.40
N TYR A 25 28.21 14.61 -0.07
CA TYR A 25 26.87 15.07 0.34
C TYR A 25 26.55 14.74 1.80
N LEU A 26 26.93 13.56 2.29
CA LEU A 26 26.73 13.21 3.70
C LEU A 26 27.53 14.11 4.65
N ASP A 27 28.79 14.40 4.31
CA ASP A 27 29.60 15.33 5.10
C ASP A 27 29.03 16.76 5.03
N ALA A 28 28.41 17.15 3.90
CA ALA A 28 27.70 18.43 3.79
C ALA A 28 26.43 18.46 4.67
N ALA A 29 25.68 17.37 4.74
CA ALA A 29 24.54 17.22 5.65
C ALA A 29 25.01 17.38 7.11
N VAL A 30 26.05 16.65 7.53
CA VAL A 30 26.60 16.74 8.89
C VAL A 30 27.07 18.17 9.21
N ARG A 31 27.79 18.83 8.29
CA ARG A 31 28.27 20.22 8.48
C ARG A 31 27.12 21.24 8.58
N SER A 32 25.97 20.96 8.00
CA SER A 32 24.81 21.88 8.02
C SER A 32 24.16 21.95 9.41
N GLY A 33 24.46 21.01 10.31
CA GLY A 33 24.06 21.08 11.71
C GLY A 33 22.55 21.19 11.88
N SER A 34 22.09 22.30 12.49
CA SER A 34 20.69 22.54 12.79
C SER A 34 19.85 23.08 11.63
N ASP A 35 20.44 23.31 10.45
CA ASP A 35 19.69 23.73 9.25
C ASP A 35 18.98 22.52 8.62
N ILE A 36 17.78 22.22 9.13
CA ILE A 36 16.97 21.06 8.73
C ILE A 36 16.77 21.01 7.21
N GLY A 37 16.51 22.16 6.56
CA GLY A 37 16.29 22.24 5.12
C GLY A 37 17.50 21.76 4.34
N ARG A 38 18.68 22.33 4.62
CA ARG A 38 19.92 21.95 3.93
C ARG A 38 20.36 20.53 4.24
N VAL A 39 20.17 20.06 5.48
CA VAL A 39 20.44 18.66 5.84
C VAL A 39 19.57 17.73 4.98
N THR A 40 18.26 18.01 4.92
CA THR A 40 17.29 17.20 4.17
C THR A 40 17.63 17.18 2.68
N GLU A 41 17.93 18.33 2.07
CA GLU A 41 18.32 18.42 0.65
C GLU A 41 19.51 17.51 0.32
N ASN A 42 20.58 17.55 1.12
CA ASN A 42 21.76 16.71 0.89
C ASN A 42 21.45 15.22 1.05
N LEU A 43 20.63 14.85 2.05
CA LEU A 43 20.23 13.47 2.24
C LEU A 43 19.30 12.96 1.13
N VAL A 44 18.43 13.82 0.59
CA VAL A 44 17.57 13.45 -0.56
C VAL A 44 18.43 13.11 -1.77
N ILE A 45 19.47 13.90 -2.05
CA ILE A 45 20.42 13.60 -3.12
C ILE A 45 21.08 12.23 -2.89
N VAL A 46 21.57 11.96 -1.67
CA VAL A 46 22.17 10.65 -1.33
C VAL A 46 21.18 9.51 -1.53
N ASN A 47 19.93 9.68 -1.09
CA ASN A 47 18.89 8.67 -1.28
C ASN A 47 18.67 8.34 -2.76
N GLU A 48 18.58 9.36 -3.63
CA GLU A 48 18.40 9.15 -5.08
C GLU A 48 19.63 8.50 -5.72
N LEU A 49 20.86 8.88 -5.33
CA LEU A 49 22.08 8.23 -5.82
C LEU A 49 22.10 6.73 -5.50
N LEU A 50 21.60 6.35 -4.32
CA LEU A 50 21.59 4.97 -3.82
C LEU A 50 20.41 4.12 -4.32
N LYS A 51 19.47 4.68 -5.09
CA LYS A 51 18.38 3.91 -5.71
C LYS A 51 18.85 3.06 -6.88
N GLY A 52 18.01 2.09 -7.25
CA GLY A 52 18.17 1.28 -8.46
C GLY A 52 19.43 0.41 -8.48
N VAL A 53 19.66 -0.24 -9.61
CA VAL A 53 20.84 -1.08 -9.84
C VAL A 53 22.16 -0.32 -9.60
N PRO A 54 22.35 0.93 -10.08
CA PRO A 54 23.63 1.63 -9.90
C PRO A 54 23.97 1.91 -8.43
N GLY A 55 22.98 2.29 -7.63
CA GLY A 55 23.15 2.51 -6.19
C GLY A 55 23.49 1.23 -5.44
N VAL A 56 22.79 0.14 -5.75
CA VAL A 56 23.03 -1.18 -5.15
C VAL A 56 24.41 -1.71 -5.53
N LEU A 57 24.84 -1.59 -6.78
CA LEU A 57 26.20 -1.96 -7.21
C LEU A 57 27.30 -1.23 -6.43
N THR A 58 27.04 0.00 -5.99
CA THR A 58 28.01 0.80 -5.22
C THR A 58 28.12 0.31 -3.76
N LEU A 59 27.03 -0.26 -3.23
CA LEU A 59 26.92 -0.69 -1.83
C LEU A 59 27.24 -2.18 -1.63
N VAL A 60 26.84 -3.04 -2.56
CA VAL A 60 27.05 -4.50 -2.47
C VAL A 60 28.54 -4.80 -2.34
N ASP A 61 28.89 -5.67 -1.39
CA ASP A 61 30.26 -6.03 -1.03
C ASP A 61 31.15 -4.85 -0.56
N ASN A 62 30.63 -3.63 -0.39
CA ASN A 62 31.36 -2.45 0.09
C ASN A 62 31.02 -2.11 1.55
N HIS A 63 31.59 -2.89 2.47
CA HIS A 63 31.36 -2.73 3.91
C HIS A 63 31.91 -1.41 4.48
N GLU A 64 33.03 -0.89 3.95
CA GLU A 64 33.62 0.36 4.41
C GLU A 64 32.72 1.56 4.08
N LEU A 65 32.20 1.62 2.86
CA LEU A 65 31.25 2.66 2.47
C LEU A 65 29.97 2.57 3.30
N THR A 66 29.41 1.36 3.47
CA THR A 66 28.20 1.16 4.26
C THR A 66 28.37 1.67 5.69
N ALA A 67 29.47 1.29 6.37
CA ALA A 67 29.77 1.76 7.71
C ALA A 67 29.98 3.28 7.77
N SER A 68 30.64 3.84 6.74
CA SER A 68 30.86 5.28 6.61
C SER A 68 29.54 6.05 6.48
N ILE A 69 28.60 5.55 5.67
CA ILE A 69 27.25 6.12 5.52
C ILE A 69 26.51 6.07 6.87
N THR A 70 26.44 4.90 7.50
CA THR A 70 25.76 4.71 8.79
C THR A 70 26.28 5.70 9.84
N SER A 71 27.59 5.88 9.95
CA SER A 71 28.18 6.82 10.90
C SER A 71 27.76 8.28 10.69
N ARG A 72 27.54 8.73 9.44
CA ARG A 72 27.01 10.09 9.18
C ARG A 72 25.52 10.18 9.48
N LEU A 73 24.74 9.15 9.14
CA LEU A 73 23.31 9.11 9.46
C LEU A 73 23.10 9.19 10.98
N ASP A 74 23.91 8.48 11.77
CA ASP A 74 23.85 8.52 13.24
C ASP A 74 24.17 9.92 13.78
N GLN A 75 25.15 10.62 13.21
CA GLN A 75 25.47 12.00 13.57
C GLN A 75 24.29 12.95 13.30
N VAL A 76 23.69 12.85 12.11
CA VAL A 76 22.52 13.67 11.76
C VAL A 76 21.33 13.33 12.66
N ALA A 77 21.07 12.04 12.92
CA ALA A 77 19.99 11.60 13.82
C ALA A 77 20.18 12.15 15.25
N GLY A 78 21.42 12.27 15.73
CA GLY A 78 21.73 12.90 17.01
C GLY A 78 21.34 14.38 17.06
N VAL A 79 21.55 15.13 15.97
CA VAL A 79 21.13 16.54 15.87
C VAL A 79 19.60 16.65 15.82
N VAL A 80 18.93 15.78 15.05
CA VAL A 80 17.47 15.70 14.96
C VAL A 80 16.84 15.53 16.34
N ALA A 81 17.34 14.58 17.15
CA ALA A 81 16.80 14.33 18.50
C ALA A 81 16.92 15.55 19.44
N GLN A 82 17.99 16.33 19.29
CA GLN A 82 18.17 17.56 20.06
C GLN A 82 17.15 18.64 19.65
N LEU A 83 16.91 18.80 18.35
CA LEU A 83 15.94 19.76 17.81
C LEU A 83 14.49 19.42 18.21
N GLU A 84 14.12 18.13 18.18
CA GLU A 84 12.79 17.68 18.64
C GLU A 84 12.55 18.09 20.10
N THR A 85 13.53 17.87 20.97
CA THR A 85 13.44 18.22 22.40
C THR A 85 13.24 19.74 22.61
N THR A 86 13.80 20.57 21.72
CA THR A 86 13.62 22.02 21.76
C THR A 86 12.24 22.43 21.27
N LEU A 87 11.75 21.84 20.17
CA LEU A 87 10.43 22.10 19.61
C LEU A 87 9.30 21.75 20.58
N GLU A 88 9.41 20.62 21.30
CA GLU A 88 8.43 20.20 22.30
C GLU A 88 8.23 21.18 23.46
N LYS A 89 9.25 22.01 23.75
CA LYS A 89 9.24 22.98 24.85
C LYS A 89 8.89 24.40 24.40
N SER A 90 8.67 24.61 23.10
CA SER A 90 8.47 25.93 22.53
C SER A 90 6.99 26.31 22.47
N GLU A 91 6.66 27.54 22.89
CA GLU A 91 5.33 28.15 22.76
C GLU A 91 5.27 28.94 21.45
N VAL A 92 5.29 28.23 20.31
CA VAL A 92 5.19 28.83 18.98
C VAL A 92 3.74 28.86 18.49
N ASP A 93 3.45 29.75 17.55
CA ASP A 93 2.17 29.76 16.86
C ASP A 93 1.89 28.43 16.15
N ALA A 94 0.60 28.11 15.96
CA ALA A 94 0.18 26.82 15.42
C ALA A 94 0.70 26.56 14.00
N GLU A 95 0.77 27.59 13.16
CA GLU A 95 1.26 27.45 11.77
C GLU A 95 2.78 27.22 11.72
N GLU A 96 3.55 27.93 12.55
CA GLU A 96 5.01 27.78 12.62
C GLU A 96 5.41 26.41 13.21
N LEU A 97 4.64 25.91 14.19
CA LEU A 97 4.80 24.57 14.74
C LEU A 97 4.51 23.48 13.70
N GLU A 98 3.48 23.67 12.87
CA GLU A 98 3.14 22.74 11.78
C GLU A 98 4.24 22.68 10.72
N ALA A 99 4.74 23.83 10.27
CA ALA A 99 5.83 23.91 9.30
C ALA A 99 7.12 23.24 9.83
N SER A 100 7.48 23.53 11.09
CA SER A 100 8.65 22.92 11.74
C SER A 100 8.50 21.40 11.90
N THR A 101 7.30 20.95 12.25
CA THR A 101 6.98 19.51 12.36
C THR A 101 7.10 18.83 10.99
N ALA A 102 6.59 19.45 9.93
CA ALA A 102 6.66 18.90 8.58
C ALA A 102 8.11 18.75 8.10
N ALA A 103 8.96 19.76 8.33
CA ALA A 103 10.39 19.70 8.00
C ALA A 103 11.11 18.56 8.75
N MET A 104 10.80 18.37 10.04
CA MET A 104 11.36 17.29 10.85
C MET A 104 10.92 15.90 10.38
N ILE A 105 9.65 15.77 9.98
CA ILE A 105 9.11 14.53 9.41
C ILE A 105 9.85 14.17 8.13
N ALA A 106 10.06 15.14 7.22
CA ALA A 106 10.77 14.93 5.96
C ALA A 106 12.23 14.52 6.18
N LEU A 107 12.93 15.15 7.13
CA LEU A 107 14.29 14.76 7.49
C LEU A 107 14.36 13.33 8.03
N ARG A 108 13.43 12.96 8.90
CA ARG A 108 13.35 11.58 9.42
C ARG A 108 12.97 10.58 8.33
N ASP A 109 12.20 10.97 7.32
CA ASP A 109 11.81 10.10 6.22
C ASP A 109 13.03 9.73 5.39
N VAL A 110 13.84 10.72 5.03
CA VAL A 110 15.02 10.47 4.20
C VAL A 110 16.14 9.76 4.97
N LEU A 111 16.33 10.04 6.26
CA LEU A 111 17.22 9.25 7.13
C LEU A 111 16.80 7.77 7.15
N TRP A 112 15.50 7.52 7.30
CA TRP A 112 14.94 6.17 7.27
C TRP A 112 15.15 5.51 5.89
N ALA A 113 14.83 6.20 4.80
CA ALA A 113 14.97 5.67 3.46
C ALA A 113 16.41 5.22 3.17
N ILE A 114 17.41 6.03 3.51
CA ILE A 114 18.81 5.64 3.32
C ILE A 114 19.15 4.42 4.20
N GLY A 115 18.86 4.49 5.51
CA GLY A 115 19.28 3.46 6.46
C GLY A 115 18.55 2.13 6.33
N GLN A 116 17.23 2.16 6.24
CA GLN A 116 16.35 0.98 6.35
C GLN A 116 15.83 0.47 5.01
N ASP A 117 15.84 1.29 3.95
CA ASP A 117 15.43 0.86 2.63
C ASP A 117 16.64 0.66 1.71
N ARG A 118 17.55 1.64 1.56
CA ARG A 118 18.71 1.53 0.65
C ARG A 118 19.79 0.58 1.17
N LEU A 119 20.34 0.83 2.35
CA LEU A 119 21.42 -0.02 2.91
C LEU A 119 20.94 -1.45 3.17
N ARG A 120 19.74 -1.61 3.73
CA ARG A 120 19.14 -2.94 3.96
C ARG A 120 18.94 -3.72 2.67
N THR A 121 18.42 -3.06 1.63
CA THR A 121 18.21 -3.72 0.32
C THR A 121 19.54 -4.16 -0.28
N ALA A 122 20.58 -3.31 -0.26
CA ALA A 122 21.89 -3.69 -0.76
C ALA A 122 22.49 -4.89 -0.02
N LEU A 123 22.35 -4.95 1.32
CA LEU A 123 22.78 -6.09 2.12
C LEU A 123 22.08 -7.38 1.68
N LEU A 124 20.75 -7.35 1.60
CA LEU A 124 19.95 -8.54 1.26
C LEU A 124 20.15 -8.98 -0.20
N VAL A 125 20.37 -8.03 -1.12
CA VAL A 125 20.76 -8.36 -2.51
C VAL A 125 22.12 -9.05 -2.53
N GLY A 126 23.10 -8.59 -1.75
CA GLY A 126 24.40 -9.25 -1.61
C GLY A 126 24.29 -10.69 -1.07
N GLU A 127 23.41 -10.92 -0.09
CA GLU A 127 23.15 -12.26 0.46
C GLU A 127 22.50 -13.23 -0.54
N LEU A 128 21.63 -12.72 -1.43
CA LEU A 128 20.96 -13.49 -2.46
C LEU A 128 21.88 -13.76 -3.66
N ALA A 129 22.50 -12.71 -4.19
CA ALA A 129 23.33 -12.75 -5.39
C ALA A 129 24.65 -13.49 -5.16
N GLY A 130 25.18 -13.42 -3.93
CA GLY A 130 26.51 -13.89 -3.59
C GLY A 130 27.59 -12.89 -3.96
N ARG A 131 28.82 -13.17 -3.52
CA ARG A 131 29.96 -12.26 -3.69
C ARG A 131 30.32 -12.09 -5.16
N GLN A 132 30.75 -10.88 -5.52
CA GLN A 132 31.22 -10.53 -6.87
C GLN A 132 30.19 -10.83 -7.98
N ALA A 133 28.90 -10.72 -7.64
CA ALA A 133 27.84 -10.88 -8.62
C ALA A 133 27.95 -9.83 -9.75
N GLY A 134 27.73 -10.28 -10.99
CA GLY A 134 27.69 -9.38 -12.14
C GLY A 134 26.46 -8.46 -12.14
N ILE A 135 26.44 -7.47 -13.03
CA ILE A 135 25.36 -6.46 -13.11
C ILE A 135 23.98 -7.11 -13.31
N ALA A 136 23.87 -8.10 -14.22
CA ALA A 136 22.62 -8.82 -14.46
C ALA A 136 22.13 -9.57 -13.21
N ALA A 137 23.03 -10.21 -12.48
CA ALA A 137 22.70 -10.89 -11.23
C ALA A 137 22.26 -9.91 -10.14
N VAL A 138 22.97 -8.79 -9.96
CA VAL A 138 22.58 -7.74 -9.00
C VAL A 138 21.22 -7.16 -9.37
N GLY A 139 20.97 -6.87 -10.65
CA GLY A 139 19.67 -6.37 -11.13
C GLY A 139 18.54 -7.37 -10.89
N GLY A 140 18.74 -8.64 -11.23
CA GLY A 140 17.75 -9.67 -11.00
C GLY A 140 17.42 -9.89 -9.53
N TYR A 141 18.44 -10.02 -8.68
CA TYR A 141 18.22 -10.19 -7.23
C TYR A 141 17.72 -8.91 -6.55
N LEU A 142 17.97 -7.72 -7.11
CA LEU A 142 17.31 -6.49 -6.69
C LEU A 142 15.81 -6.55 -6.94
N THR A 143 15.38 -6.92 -8.15
CA THR A 143 13.95 -7.07 -8.46
C THR A 143 13.26 -8.09 -7.54
N ILE A 144 13.92 -9.22 -7.28
CA ILE A 144 13.42 -10.23 -6.32
C ILE A 144 13.35 -9.64 -4.90
N GLN A 145 14.39 -8.95 -4.45
CA GLN A 145 14.43 -8.35 -3.12
C GLN A 145 13.35 -7.30 -2.92
N GLN A 146 13.15 -6.41 -3.90
CA GLN A 146 12.11 -5.38 -3.91
C GLN A 146 10.72 -6.03 -3.78
N ALA A 147 10.47 -7.10 -4.53
CA ALA A 147 9.22 -7.86 -4.42
C ALA A 147 9.00 -8.44 -3.03
N LEU A 148 10.04 -9.04 -2.44
CA LEU A 148 9.98 -9.63 -1.10
C LEU A 148 9.78 -8.56 -0.01
N SER A 149 10.44 -7.40 -0.12
CA SER A 149 10.21 -6.27 0.77
C SER A 149 8.78 -5.74 0.68
N ALA A 150 8.21 -5.67 -0.53
CA ALA A 150 6.82 -5.26 -0.73
C ALA A 150 5.85 -6.30 -0.14
N LEU A 151 6.11 -7.59 -0.33
CA LEU A 151 5.33 -8.66 0.31
C LEU A 151 5.40 -8.61 1.84
N ASP A 152 6.58 -8.36 2.41
CA ASP A 152 6.76 -8.16 3.87
C ASP A 152 5.86 -7.04 4.43
N ARG A 153 5.55 -6.02 3.62
CA ARG A 153 4.70 -4.88 4.00
C ARG A 153 3.21 -5.14 3.79
N LEU A 154 2.86 -5.93 2.78
CA LEU A 154 1.47 -6.30 2.50
C LEU A 154 0.96 -7.40 3.43
N GLU A 155 1.84 -8.33 3.82
CA GLU A 155 1.53 -9.36 4.81
C GLU A 155 1.38 -8.69 6.19
N VAL A 156 0.19 -8.77 6.80
CA VAL A 156 -0.07 -8.19 8.15
C VAL A 156 -0.60 -9.21 9.16
N ARG A 157 -0.78 -10.47 8.74
CA ARG A 157 -1.46 -11.51 9.54
C ARG A 157 -0.55 -12.66 9.96
N GLY A 158 0.54 -12.92 9.22
CA GLY A 158 1.52 -13.97 9.55
C GLY A 158 1.04 -15.41 9.35
N ARG A 159 -0.11 -15.61 8.69
CA ARG A 159 -0.67 -16.92 8.35
C ARG A 159 -1.31 -16.84 6.97
N ASP A 160 -1.53 -17.99 6.36
CA ASP A 160 -2.02 -18.24 4.99
C ASP A 160 -0.89 -18.65 4.03
N SER A 161 -0.68 -17.97 2.92
CA SER A 161 0.27 -18.39 1.90
C SER A 161 0.81 -17.23 1.09
N ALA A 162 2.04 -17.37 0.61
CA ALA A 162 2.65 -16.42 -0.30
C ALA A 162 3.45 -17.15 -1.38
N GLY A 163 3.63 -16.48 -2.51
CA GLY A 163 4.45 -17.01 -3.58
C GLY A 163 5.03 -15.93 -4.46
N VAL A 164 6.12 -16.28 -5.12
CA VAL A 164 6.82 -15.47 -6.10
C VAL A 164 7.12 -16.35 -7.30
N HIS A 165 6.73 -15.87 -8.47
CA HIS A 165 7.11 -16.42 -9.76
C HIS A 165 8.10 -15.48 -10.45
N VAL A 166 9.10 -16.07 -11.09
CA VAL A 166 10.17 -15.35 -11.81
C VAL A 166 10.32 -15.96 -13.20
N PHE A 167 10.09 -15.16 -14.24
CA PHE A 167 10.58 -15.49 -15.57
C PHE A 167 12.00 -14.98 -15.74
N VAL A 168 12.89 -15.81 -16.28
CA VAL A 168 14.25 -15.43 -16.65
C VAL A 168 14.48 -15.76 -18.12
N TRP A 169 14.88 -14.77 -18.92
CA TRP A 169 15.25 -14.91 -20.33
C TRP A 169 16.64 -14.31 -20.57
N GLY A 170 17.24 -14.59 -21.74
CA GLY A 170 18.62 -14.14 -22.02
C GLY A 170 19.67 -14.83 -21.13
N HIS A 171 19.31 -15.93 -20.48
CA HIS A 171 20.12 -16.62 -19.47
C HIS A 171 21.32 -17.40 -20.05
N GLY A 172 21.40 -17.57 -21.37
CA GLY A 172 22.55 -18.18 -22.06
C GLY A 172 22.83 -19.66 -21.72
N LEU A 173 21.98 -20.32 -20.93
CA LEU A 173 22.19 -21.71 -20.50
C LEU A 173 21.98 -22.67 -21.67
N SER A 174 22.97 -23.52 -21.91
CA SER A 174 22.87 -24.53 -22.96
C SER A 174 21.96 -25.68 -22.54
N HIS A 175 20.94 -25.97 -23.34
CA HIS A 175 20.08 -27.15 -23.15
C HIS A 175 20.83 -28.48 -23.34
N SER A 176 22.04 -28.45 -23.91
CA SER A 176 22.89 -29.62 -24.07
C SER A 176 23.81 -29.89 -22.88
N ASP A 177 23.90 -28.97 -21.90
CA ASP A 177 24.65 -29.21 -20.67
C ASP A 177 23.91 -30.23 -19.79
N PRO A 178 24.50 -31.42 -19.52
CA PRO A 178 23.83 -32.46 -18.75
C PRO A 178 23.45 -32.04 -17.32
N ALA A 179 24.23 -31.15 -16.69
CA ALA A 179 23.94 -30.69 -15.33
C ALA A 179 22.72 -29.76 -15.33
N VAL A 180 22.65 -28.83 -16.28
CA VAL A 180 21.50 -27.94 -16.47
C VAL A 180 20.25 -28.76 -16.82
N GLN A 181 20.37 -29.71 -17.74
CA GLN A 181 19.26 -30.57 -18.14
C GLN A 181 18.73 -31.40 -16.96
N SER A 182 19.62 -32.00 -16.16
CA SER A 182 19.23 -32.77 -14.98
C SER A 182 18.51 -31.89 -13.95
N ALA A 183 19.01 -30.68 -13.69
CA ALA A 183 18.42 -29.74 -12.74
C ALA A 183 17.02 -29.27 -13.20
N ILE A 184 16.81 -29.12 -14.51
CA ILE A 184 15.50 -28.77 -15.07
C ILE A 184 14.54 -29.96 -14.97
N LEU A 185 14.95 -31.15 -15.43
CA LEU A 185 14.07 -32.32 -15.52
C LEU A 185 13.53 -32.78 -14.16
N SER A 186 14.31 -32.62 -13.08
CA SER A 186 13.86 -32.98 -11.73
C SER A 186 12.73 -32.09 -11.20
N ARG A 187 12.55 -30.90 -11.78
CA ARG A 187 11.58 -29.87 -11.34
C ARG A 187 10.46 -29.61 -12.36
N ALA A 188 10.66 -30.03 -13.61
CA ALA A 188 9.79 -29.75 -14.75
C ALA A 188 8.43 -30.46 -14.73
N LYS A 189 8.27 -31.51 -13.91
CA LYS A 189 7.13 -32.43 -13.98
C LYS A 189 6.18 -32.37 -12.79
N ASP A 190 6.30 -31.37 -11.92
CA ASP A 190 5.39 -31.21 -10.78
C ASP A 190 4.02 -30.70 -11.25
N PRO A 191 2.95 -31.52 -11.26
CA PRO A 191 1.65 -31.12 -11.77
C PRO A 191 0.94 -30.09 -10.87
N LEU A 192 1.41 -29.92 -9.63
CA LEU A 192 0.78 -29.04 -8.65
C LEU A 192 1.38 -27.64 -8.62
N PHE A 193 2.46 -27.40 -9.38
CA PHE A 193 3.16 -26.10 -9.45
C PHE A 193 3.49 -25.53 -8.06
N GLN A 194 4.07 -26.38 -7.21
CA GLN A 194 4.44 -26.13 -5.82
C GLN A 194 5.80 -25.44 -5.70
N ASN A 195 6.28 -25.23 -4.48
CA ASN A 195 7.58 -24.63 -4.24
C ASN A 195 8.71 -25.35 -5.01
N HIS A 196 9.64 -24.58 -5.57
CA HIS A 196 10.72 -25.04 -6.46
C HIS A 196 10.28 -25.63 -7.81
N SER A 197 8.99 -25.60 -8.18
CA SER A 197 8.61 -25.92 -9.55
C SER A 197 9.36 -25.06 -10.57
N LEU A 198 9.66 -25.66 -11.72
CA LEU A 198 10.34 -25.01 -12.83
C LEU A 198 9.67 -25.38 -14.14
N ARG A 199 9.58 -24.47 -15.11
CA ARG A 199 9.36 -24.81 -16.52
C ARG A 199 10.40 -24.14 -17.40
N LEU A 200 10.73 -24.78 -18.51
CA LEU A 200 11.51 -24.17 -19.58
C LEU A 200 10.62 -24.15 -20.81
N VAL A 201 10.22 -22.96 -21.26
CA VAL A 201 9.28 -22.76 -22.36
C VAL A 201 9.81 -21.62 -23.22
N ASP A 202 9.97 -21.83 -24.53
CA ASP A 202 10.43 -20.79 -25.48
C ASP A 202 11.78 -20.11 -25.12
N GLY A 203 12.70 -20.85 -24.48
CA GLY A 203 13.96 -20.26 -24.01
C GLY A 203 13.82 -19.35 -22.79
N VAL A 204 12.66 -19.40 -22.13
CA VAL A 204 12.36 -18.71 -20.87
C VAL A 204 12.27 -19.73 -19.75
N LEU A 205 13.01 -19.49 -18.67
CA LEU A 205 12.91 -20.26 -17.43
C LEU A 205 11.83 -19.65 -16.53
N SER A 206 10.92 -20.48 -16.07
CA SER A 206 9.78 -20.14 -15.21
C SER A 206 10.00 -20.75 -13.83
N PHE A 207 10.51 -19.97 -12.89
CA PHE A 207 10.73 -20.40 -11.51
C PHE A 207 9.53 -20.02 -10.65
N VAL A 208 9.15 -20.89 -9.71
CA VAL A 208 8.18 -20.50 -8.67
C VAL A 208 8.64 -20.95 -7.29
N TYR A 209 8.44 -20.05 -6.33
CA TYR A 209 8.72 -20.25 -4.92
C TYR A 209 7.43 -19.99 -4.15
N LYS A 210 7.05 -20.91 -3.27
CA LYS A 210 5.78 -20.85 -2.54
C LYS A 210 6.00 -21.25 -1.09
N ALA A 211 5.21 -20.65 -0.21
CA ALA A 211 5.11 -21.01 1.19
C ALA A 211 3.63 -20.97 1.58
N ALA A 212 3.20 -21.92 2.38
CA ALA A 212 1.86 -21.95 2.96
C ALA A 212 1.93 -22.46 4.40
N ALA A 213 1.33 -21.71 5.31
CA ALA A 213 1.26 -21.99 6.73
C ALA A 213 -0.13 -21.60 7.26
N GLU A 214 -0.90 -22.59 7.72
CA GLU A 214 -2.21 -22.34 8.37
C GLU A 214 -2.06 -21.52 9.66
N ILE A 215 -0.93 -21.70 10.34
CA ILE A 215 -0.54 -21.00 11.57
C ILE A 215 0.93 -20.60 11.42
N GLY A 216 1.24 -19.34 11.67
CA GLY A 216 2.59 -18.80 11.61
C GLY A 216 2.68 -17.42 12.26
N GLU A 217 3.87 -16.84 12.15
CA GLU A 217 4.18 -15.47 12.52
C GLU A 217 4.45 -14.60 11.29
N LEU A 218 4.35 -13.28 11.47
CA LEU A 218 4.59 -12.34 10.38
C LEU A 218 6.01 -12.49 9.81
N GLY A 219 6.08 -12.61 8.50
CA GLY A 219 7.32 -12.80 7.75
C GLY A 219 7.82 -14.25 7.72
N ASP A 220 7.11 -15.23 8.27
CA ASP A 220 7.48 -16.65 8.09
C ASP A 220 7.48 -17.04 6.62
N ASN A 221 6.42 -16.66 5.90
CA ASN A 221 6.28 -16.96 4.48
C ASN A 221 7.41 -16.33 3.66
N THR A 222 7.67 -15.03 3.83
CA THR A 222 8.75 -14.35 3.11
C THR A 222 10.14 -14.85 3.50
N ARG A 223 10.37 -15.25 4.76
CA ARG A 223 11.62 -15.95 5.16
C ARG A 223 11.78 -17.29 4.43
N ALA A 224 10.72 -18.08 4.33
CA ALA A 224 10.73 -19.35 3.59
C ALA A 224 11.03 -19.12 2.09
N LEU A 225 10.38 -18.12 1.48
CA LEU A 225 10.64 -17.72 0.10
C LEU A 225 12.11 -17.28 -0.10
N ARG A 226 12.64 -16.42 0.78
CA ARG A 226 14.05 -15.98 0.76
C ARG A 226 15.01 -17.17 0.81
N SER A 227 14.79 -18.11 1.72
CA SER A 227 15.62 -19.32 1.86
C SER A 227 15.57 -20.20 0.60
N ALA A 228 14.37 -20.38 0.02
CA ALA A 228 14.19 -21.17 -1.20
C ALA A 228 14.91 -20.54 -2.41
N ILE A 229 14.83 -19.21 -2.55
CA ILE A 229 15.50 -18.46 -3.61
C ILE A 229 17.03 -18.49 -3.43
N GLN A 230 17.52 -18.24 -2.21
CA GLN A 230 18.95 -18.17 -1.92
C GLN A 230 19.68 -19.50 -2.18
N SER A 231 18.98 -20.62 -1.99
CA SER A 231 19.49 -21.98 -2.19
C SER A 231 19.35 -22.49 -3.64
N ASP A 232 18.66 -21.76 -4.53
CA ASP A 232 18.45 -22.17 -5.92
C ASP A 232 19.66 -21.88 -6.81
N GLN A 233 20.52 -22.88 -6.97
CA GLN A 233 21.73 -22.78 -7.79
C GLN A 233 21.43 -22.56 -9.28
N LEU A 234 20.30 -23.06 -9.79
CA LEU A 234 19.96 -22.91 -11.19
C LEU A 234 19.51 -21.48 -11.49
N LEU A 235 18.72 -20.87 -10.60
CA LEU A 235 18.40 -19.44 -10.71
C LEU A 235 19.68 -18.60 -10.67
N ARG A 236 20.58 -18.88 -9.72
CA ARG A 236 21.87 -18.17 -9.64
C ARG A 236 22.64 -18.28 -10.95
N LEU A 237 22.77 -19.48 -11.49
CA LEU A 237 23.45 -19.72 -12.76
C LEU A 237 22.78 -18.97 -13.93
N ALA A 238 21.44 -18.99 -14.01
CA ALA A 238 20.69 -18.31 -15.06
C ALA A 238 20.90 -16.78 -15.07
N LEU A 239 21.11 -16.19 -13.90
CA LEU A 239 21.35 -14.75 -13.74
C LEU A 239 22.81 -14.34 -13.93
N THR A 240 23.75 -15.27 -14.13
CA THR A 240 25.17 -14.92 -14.36
C THR A 240 25.44 -14.35 -15.75
N HIS A 241 24.58 -14.64 -16.73
CA HIS A 241 24.78 -14.17 -18.08
C HIS A 241 24.51 -12.65 -18.19
N PRO A 242 25.35 -11.85 -18.86
CA PRO A 242 25.18 -10.39 -18.93
C PRO A 242 23.84 -9.92 -19.52
N ASP A 243 23.27 -10.71 -20.44
CA ASP A 243 21.99 -10.41 -21.09
C ASP A 243 20.78 -10.97 -20.32
N ALA A 244 21.01 -11.62 -19.17
CA ALA A 244 19.93 -12.18 -18.38
C ALA A 244 19.02 -11.05 -17.86
N ARG A 245 17.73 -11.20 -18.13
CA ARG A 245 16.67 -10.30 -17.64
C ARG A 245 15.59 -11.13 -16.97
N LEU A 246 14.83 -10.47 -16.10
CA LEU A 246 13.72 -11.11 -15.42
C LEU A 246 12.51 -10.20 -15.26
N SER A 247 11.36 -10.83 -15.08
CA SER A 247 10.13 -10.22 -14.62
C SER A 247 9.55 -11.08 -13.51
N LEU A 248 8.76 -10.46 -12.64
CA LEU A 248 8.31 -11.07 -11.41
C LEU A 248 6.83 -10.80 -11.18
N VAL A 249 6.09 -11.85 -10.81
CA VAL A 249 4.75 -11.75 -10.23
C VAL A 249 4.77 -12.45 -8.87
N GLY A 250 4.33 -11.77 -7.84
CA GLY A 250 4.26 -12.24 -6.47
C GLY A 250 2.91 -11.96 -5.85
N HIS A 251 2.59 -12.70 -4.80
CA HIS A 251 1.31 -12.56 -4.12
C HIS A 251 1.41 -13.02 -2.66
N THR A 252 0.74 -12.32 -1.76
CA THR A 252 0.36 -12.83 -0.44
C THR A 252 -1.14 -13.05 -0.43
N ARG A 253 -1.58 -14.27 -0.14
CA ARG A 253 -2.98 -14.71 -0.31
C ARG A 253 -3.75 -14.65 1.00
N TRP A 254 -5.03 -14.30 0.88
CA TRP A 254 -6.04 -14.62 1.87
C TRP A 254 -7.05 -15.57 1.24
N ALA A 255 -7.08 -16.82 1.70
CA ALA A 255 -7.84 -17.88 1.10
C ALA A 255 -9.36 -17.69 1.30
N SER A 256 -10.03 -17.16 0.27
CA SER A 256 -11.50 -17.16 0.14
C SER A 256 -12.00 -18.45 -0.52
N VAL A 257 -11.44 -18.81 -1.68
CA VAL A 257 -11.78 -20.04 -2.42
C VAL A 257 -10.57 -20.97 -2.49
N GLY A 258 -10.68 -22.15 -1.89
CA GLY A 258 -9.64 -23.19 -1.86
C GLY A 258 -8.73 -23.13 -0.63
N ILE A 259 -8.32 -24.30 -0.13
CA ILE A 259 -7.59 -24.42 1.15
C ILE A 259 -6.21 -23.75 1.14
N ILE A 260 -5.69 -23.43 2.32
CA ILE A 260 -4.33 -22.91 2.51
C ILE A 260 -3.34 -24.05 2.20
N SER A 261 -2.61 -23.95 1.08
CA SER A 261 -1.62 -24.95 0.66
C SER A 261 -0.79 -24.40 -0.51
N GLU A 262 0.41 -24.95 -0.73
CA GLU A 262 1.28 -24.51 -1.84
C GLU A 262 0.62 -24.61 -3.24
N PRO A 263 -0.15 -25.66 -3.59
CA PRO A 263 -0.82 -25.72 -4.89
C PRO A 263 -1.84 -24.59 -5.11
N ASN A 264 -2.40 -24.06 -4.03
CA ASN A 264 -3.40 -22.98 -4.05
C ASN A 264 -2.78 -21.59 -3.83
N ALA A 265 -1.51 -21.52 -3.42
CA ALA A 265 -0.77 -20.26 -3.31
C ALA A 265 -0.49 -19.71 -4.71
N HIS A 266 -0.70 -18.41 -4.87
CA HIS A 266 -0.44 -17.71 -6.13
C HIS A 266 1.04 -17.29 -6.21
N PRO A 267 1.62 -17.13 -7.41
CA PRO A 267 0.98 -17.30 -8.73
C PRO A 267 0.67 -18.75 -9.13
N VAL A 268 -0.34 -18.93 -9.97
CA VAL A 268 -0.75 -20.20 -10.59
C VAL A 268 -0.47 -20.17 -12.09
N ASN A 269 -0.26 -21.33 -12.72
CA ASN A 269 0.11 -21.43 -14.15
C ASN A 269 -1.05 -21.90 -15.05
N SER A 270 -0.86 -21.86 -16.38
CA SER A 270 -1.85 -22.26 -17.38
C SER A 270 -1.98 -23.77 -17.61
N GLU A 271 -1.16 -24.59 -16.95
CA GLU A 271 -1.19 -26.04 -17.14
C GLU A 271 -2.49 -26.65 -16.62
N ARG A 272 -3.01 -27.59 -17.38
CA ARG A 272 -4.25 -28.35 -17.12
C ARG A 272 -3.89 -29.81 -16.84
N ASP A 273 -4.88 -30.65 -16.56
CA ASP A 273 -4.66 -32.09 -16.35
C ASP A 273 -3.85 -32.74 -17.48
N LEU A 274 -3.07 -33.76 -17.11
CA LEU A 274 -2.04 -34.42 -17.93
C LEU A 274 -2.52 -35.08 -19.24
N ASN A 275 -3.83 -35.10 -19.49
CA ASN A 275 -4.45 -35.63 -20.72
C ASN A 275 -4.76 -34.53 -21.76
N ASP A 276 -4.58 -33.27 -21.39
CA ASP A 276 -4.58 -32.17 -22.35
C ASP A 276 -3.24 -32.12 -23.06
N ASP A 277 -3.17 -31.61 -24.28
CA ASP A 277 -1.91 -31.50 -25.04
C ASP A 277 -1.05 -30.39 -24.38
N VAL A 278 -0.28 -30.76 -23.34
CA VAL A 278 0.50 -29.89 -22.41
C VAL A 278 1.72 -29.23 -23.08
N THR A 279 1.60 -28.85 -24.36
CA THR A 279 2.63 -28.09 -25.10
C THR A 279 2.03 -27.01 -25.98
N SER A 280 0.85 -26.46 -25.63
CA SER A 280 0.25 -25.36 -26.38
C SER A 280 0.64 -24.00 -25.78
N HIS A 281 1.44 -23.25 -26.54
CA HIS A 281 1.94 -21.91 -26.21
C HIS A 281 0.82 -20.84 -26.31
N PRO A 282 0.93 -19.72 -25.55
CA PRO A 282 2.00 -19.38 -24.61
C PRO A 282 1.78 -19.98 -23.21
N TYR A 283 2.87 -20.19 -22.46
CA TYR A 283 2.79 -20.55 -21.04
C TYR A 283 2.50 -19.29 -20.22
N VAL A 284 1.42 -19.31 -19.43
CA VAL A 284 0.94 -18.14 -18.69
C VAL A 284 0.96 -18.40 -17.19
N VAL A 285 1.33 -17.40 -16.42
CA VAL A 285 1.15 -17.36 -14.96
C VAL A 285 0.25 -16.20 -14.58
N ALA A 286 -0.51 -16.35 -13.49
CA ALA A 286 -1.30 -15.27 -12.96
C ALA A 286 -1.44 -15.30 -11.43
N ALA A 287 -1.69 -14.14 -10.85
CA ALA A 287 -2.12 -13.95 -9.47
C ALA A 287 -3.44 -13.19 -9.44
N LEU A 288 -4.25 -13.46 -8.42
CA LEU A 288 -5.56 -12.86 -8.22
C LEU A 288 -5.66 -12.34 -6.79
N ASN A 289 -6.05 -11.08 -6.66
CA ASN A 289 -6.61 -10.54 -5.44
C ASN A 289 -8.09 -10.27 -5.67
N GLY A 290 -8.97 -10.83 -4.84
CA GLY A 290 -10.41 -10.92 -5.10
C GLY A 290 -10.85 -12.33 -5.48
N ASP A 291 -12.06 -12.45 -6.02
CA ASP A 291 -12.71 -13.72 -6.33
C ASP A 291 -13.28 -13.71 -7.76
N VAL A 292 -13.06 -14.79 -8.51
CA VAL A 292 -13.76 -15.06 -9.77
C VAL A 292 -15.01 -15.86 -9.48
N ASP A 293 -16.15 -15.17 -9.34
CA ASP A 293 -17.41 -15.75 -8.86
C ASP A 293 -17.91 -16.87 -9.80
N ASN A 294 -17.74 -16.69 -11.12
CA ASN A 294 -18.18 -17.65 -12.14
C ASN A 294 -17.11 -18.70 -12.53
N HIS A 295 -16.06 -18.91 -11.72
CA HIS A 295 -14.98 -19.86 -12.06
C HIS A 295 -15.48 -21.30 -12.31
N GLY A 296 -16.50 -21.75 -11.57
CA GLY A 296 -17.11 -23.07 -11.75
C GLY A 296 -17.77 -23.23 -13.11
N ASP A 297 -18.53 -22.22 -13.55
CA ASP A 297 -19.20 -22.21 -14.84
C ASP A 297 -18.19 -22.16 -15.99
N LEU A 298 -17.15 -21.34 -15.86
CA LEU A 298 -16.05 -21.26 -16.84
C LEU A 298 -15.35 -22.61 -17.01
N ARG A 299 -15.13 -23.35 -15.92
CA ARG A 299 -14.53 -24.69 -16.00
C ARG A 299 -15.39 -25.66 -16.80
N ILE A 300 -16.71 -25.62 -16.61
CA ILE A 300 -17.64 -26.50 -17.34
C ILE A 300 -17.72 -26.08 -18.80
N ALA A 301 -17.97 -24.79 -19.07
CA ALA A 301 -18.17 -24.24 -20.40
C ALA A 301 -16.97 -24.47 -21.34
N HIS A 302 -15.77 -24.41 -20.79
CA HIS A 302 -14.51 -24.54 -21.55
C HIS A 302 -13.80 -25.89 -21.33
N GLY A 303 -14.42 -26.84 -20.60
CA GLY A 303 -13.84 -28.16 -20.34
C GLY A 303 -12.51 -28.11 -19.59
N LEU A 304 -12.34 -27.17 -18.67
CA LEU A 304 -11.10 -26.99 -17.90
C LEU A 304 -11.03 -27.98 -16.73
N SER A 305 -10.05 -28.88 -16.78
CA SER A 305 -9.72 -29.81 -15.70
C SER A 305 -8.33 -29.52 -15.11
N PHE A 306 -8.24 -29.61 -13.79
CA PHE A 306 -7.03 -29.34 -13.03
C PHE A 306 -6.82 -30.46 -11.99
N PRO A 307 -5.58 -30.70 -11.55
CA PRO A 307 -5.30 -31.60 -10.43
C PRO A 307 -6.17 -31.26 -9.22
N GLY A 308 -6.76 -32.27 -8.59
CA GLY A 308 -7.78 -32.08 -7.54
C GLY A 308 -7.32 -31.31 -6.30
N GLN A 309 -6.01 -31.22 -6.06
CA GLN A 309 -5.43 -30.42 -4.98
C GLN A 309 -5.47 -28.90 -5.28
N ILE A 310 -5.61 -28.50 -6.55
CA ILE A 310 -5.75 -27.10 -6.96
C ILE A 310 -7.25 -26.76 -6.95
N THR A 311 -7.65 -26.03 -5.91
CA THR A 311 -9.03 -25.67 -5.59
C THR A 311 -9.30 -24.17 -5.66
N THR A 312 -8.27 -23.34 -5.84
CA THR A 312 -8.41 -21.89 -6.05
C THR A 312 -9.07 -21.60 -7.40
N ASP A 313 -10.02 -20.68 -7.35
CA ASP A 313 -10.66 -20.02 -8.49
C ASP A 313 -9.65 -19.40 -9.47
N ALA A 314 -8.57 -18.78 -8.96
CA ALA A 314 -7.54 -18.12 -9.75
C ALA A 314 -6.93 -18.99 -10.86
N LYS A 315 -6.98 -20.31 -10.72
CA LYS A 315 -6.45 -21.27 -11.72
C LYS A 315 -7.15 -21.16 -13.08
N VAL A 316 -8.40 -20.69 -13.13
CA VAL A 316 -9.09 -20.47 -14.43
C VAL A 316 -8.46 -19.33 -15.24
N ILE A 317 -7.83 -18.36 -14.58
CA ILE A 317 -7.28 -17.16 -15.23
C ILE A 317 -6.21 -17.51 -16.28
N PRO A 318 -5.06 -18.11 -15.90
CA PRO A 318 -4.00 -18.40 -16.88
C PRO A 318 -4.45 -19.48 -17.89
N ALA A 319 -5.38 -20.37 -17.52
CA ALA A 319 -5.93 -21.37 -18.43
C ALA A 319 -6.79 -20.73 -19.55
N MET A 320 -7.64 -19.75 -19.20
CA MET A 320 -8.44 -19.01 -20.16
C MET A 320 -7.58 -18.14 -21.07
N ILE A 321 -6.54 -17.49 -20.52
CA ILE A 321 -5.61 -16.65 -21.31
C ILE A 321 -4.89 -17.52 -22.35
N ASN A 322 -4.34 -18.67 -21.91
CA ASN A 322 -3.73 -19.64 -22.81
C ASN A 322 -4.71 -20.10 -23.91
N MET A 323 -5.95 -20.42 -23.56
CA MET A 323 -6.96 -20.86 -24.52
C MET A 323 -7.29 -19.78 -25.56
N HIS A 324 -7.48 -18.52 -25.14
CA HIS A 324 -7.77 -17.44 -26.09
C HIS A 324 -6.56 -17.10 -26.95
N ALA A 325 -5.35 -17.10 -26.39
CA ALA A 325 -4.12 -16.81 -27.14
C ALA A 325 -3.93 -17.76 -28.33
N ARG A 326 -4.32 -19.04 -28.17
CA ARG A 326 -4.34 -20.04 -29.27
C ARG A 326 -5.27 -19.66 -30.42
N THR A 327 -6.29 -18.85 -30.18
CA THR A 327 -7.29 -18.47 -31.19
C THR A 327 -7.03 -17.10 -31.82
N CYS A 328 -6.56 -16.10 -31.04
CA CYS A 328 -6.32 -14.75 -31.55
C CYS A 328 -4.87 -14.46 -31.93
N GLY A 329 -3.90 -15.25 -31.47
CA GLY A 329 -2.46 -15.06 -31.76
C GLY A 329 -1.81 -13.84 -31.08
N ASP A 330 -2.55 -13.13 -30.25
CA ASP A 330 -2.07 -12.01 -29.44
C ASP A 330 -2.45 -12.21 -27.98
N THR A 331 -1.44 -12.33 -27.11
CA THR A 331 -1.59 -12.60 -25.68
C THR A 331 -2.23 -11.43 -24.93
N VAL A 332 -2.07 -10.18 -25.39
CA VAL A 332 -2.75 -9.03 -24.77
C VAL A 332 -4.25 -9.08 -25.06
N GLU A 333 -4.63 -9.30 -26.31
CA GLU A 333 -6.04 -9.51 -26.67
C GLU A 333 -6.63 -10.76 -26.01
N ALA A 334 -5.84 -11.83 -25.87
CA ALA A 334 -6.25 -13.02 -25.13
C ALA A 334 -6.54 -12.70 -23.66
N PHE A 335 -5.65 -11.94 -23.01
CA PHE A 335 -5.82 -11.46 -21.65
C PHE A 335 -7.10 -10.64 -21.51
N ARG A 336 -7.30 -9.65 -22.39
CA ARG A 336 -8.52 -8.81 -22.40
C ARG A 336 -9.78 -9.67 -22.50
N ARG A 337 -9.86 -10.57 -23.48
CA ARG A 337 -11.02 -11.48 -23.66
C ARG A 337 -11.27 -12.36 -22.44
N SER A 338 -10.22 -12.88 -21.82
CA SER A 338 -10.34 -13.71 -20.63
C SER A 338 -10.93 -12.91 -19.48
N VAL A 339 -10.36 -11.74 -19.16
CA VAL A 339 -10.84 -10.94 -18.02
C VAL A 339 -12.25 -10.39 -18.23
N SER A 340 -12.65 -10.11 -19.47
CA SER A 340 -14.04 -9.72 -19.80
C SER A 340 -15.07 -10.82 -19.54
N SER A 341 -14.66 -12.10 -19.50
CA SER A 341 -15.55 -13.23 -19.22
C SER A 341 -15.73 -13.54 -17.73
N PHE A 342 -14.93 -12.92 -16.87
CA PHE A 342 -14.99 -13.19 -15.43
C PHE A 342 -16.15 -12.41 -14.81
N GLU A 343 -16.68 -12.89 -13.70
CA GLU A 343 -17.63 -12.19 -12.83
C GLU A 343 -17.02 -12.03 -11.43
N GLY A 344 -17.42 -10.99 -10.72
CA GLY A 344 -16.87 -10.64 -9.39
C GLY A 344 -15.94 -9.42 -9.39
N SER A 345 -15.42 -9.11 -8.21
CA SER A 345 -14.44 -8.03 -7.98
C SER A 345 -13.03 -8.61 -7.98
N VAL A 346 -12.26 -8.25 -9.01
CA VAL A 346 -10.97 -8.89 -9.32
C VAL A 346 -9.90 -7.85 -9.59
N ALA A 347 -8.73 -8.07 -9.00
CA ALA A 347 -7.46 -7.50 -9.39
C ALA A 347 -6.57 -8.65 -9.86
N ILE A 348 -6.12 -8.61 -11.11
CA ILE A 348 -5.38 -9.70 -11.74
C ILE A 348 -4.05 -9.18 -12.23
N ALA A 349 -2.99 -9.96 -12.01
CA ALA A 349 -1.70 -9.79 -12.69
C ALA A 349 -1.37 -11.07 -13.46
N ALA A 350 -0.88 -10.94 -14.68
CA ALA A 350 -0.48 -12.04 -15.53
C ALA A 350 0.81 -11.74 -16.29
N ALA A 351 1.57 -12.80 -16.56
CA ALA A 351 2.77 -12.78 -17.39
C ALA A 351 2.78 -14.03 -18.28
N ALA A 352 3.38 -13.93 -19.46
CA ALA A 352 3.42 -15.02 -20.44
C ALA A 352 4.83 -15.23 -21.02
N SER A 353 5.13 -16.47 -21.42
CA SER A 353 6.47 -16.88 -21.88
C SER A 353 6.84 -16.38 -23.28
N ASP A 354 5.86 -16.03 -24.10
CA ASP A 354 6.06 -15.49 -25.46
C ASP A 354 6.60 -14.05 -25.44
N ASN A 355 6.24 -13.27 -24.42
CA ASN A 355 6.82 -11.97 -24.14
C ASN A 355 7.02 -11.77 -22.63
N PRO A 356 8.09 -12.34 -22.04
CA PRO A 356 8.32 -12.30 -20.60
C PRO A 356 8.69 -10.90 -20.10
N ASN A 357 9.00 -9.96 -21.00
CA ASN A 357 9.27 -8.55 -20.70
C ASN A 357 7.99 -7.71 -20.60
N ARG A 358 6.81 -8.32 -20.74
CA ARG A 358 5.50 -7.65 -20.67
C ARG A 358 4.68 -8.20 -19.52
N LEU A 359 4.14 -7.31 -18.70
CA LEU A 359 3.21 -7.65 -17.62
C LEU A 359 1.82 -7.10 -17.93
N MET A 360 0.78 -7.87 -17.60
CA MET A 360 -0.61 -7.53 -17.87
C MET A 360 -1.40 -7.49 -16.57
N PHE A 361 -2.24 -6.47 -16.41
CA PHE A 361 -3.01 -6.21 -15.21
C PHE A 361 -4.46 -5.90 -15.57
N ALA A 362 -5.39 -6.32 -14.74
CA ALA A 362 -6.80 -5.96 -14.88
C ALA A 362 -7.41 -5.68 -13.52
N LEU A 363 -8.23 -4.63 -13.44
CA LEU A 363 -9.00 -4.28 -12.25
C LEU A 363 -10.47 -4.07 -12.63
N ARG A 364 -11.37 -4.75 -11.91
CA ARG A 364 -12.81 -4.52 -12.01
C ARG A 364 -13.49 -4.69 -10.64
N GLY A 365 -14.45 -3.83 -10.37
CA GLY A 365 -15.11 -3.69 -9.08
C GLY A 365 -14.31 -2.81 -8.10
N SER A 366 -14.91 -2.55 -6.94
CA SER A 366 -14.41 -1.58 -5.95
C SER A 366 -13.73 -2.18 -4.74
N GLY A 367 -13.73 -3.51 -4.62
CA GLY A 367 -13.19 -4.20 -3.45
C GLY A 367 -11.66 -4.30 -3.43
N GLN A 368 -11.01 -4.13 -4.59
CA GLN A 368 -9.57 -4.33 -4.77
C GLN A 368 -8.91 -3.10 -5.37
N GLY A 369 -7.58 -3.01 -5.21
CA GLY A 369 -6.77 -1.94 -5.78
C GLY A 369 -5.58 -2.50 -6.56
N LEU A 370 -5.12 -1.72 -7.53
CA LEU A 370 -3.83 -1.87 -8.20
C LEU A 370 -3.22 -0.47 -8.39
N TYR A 371 -1.99 -0.33 -7.94
CA TYR A 371 -1.22 0.91 -7.99
C TYR A 371 0.03 0.65 -8.81
N VAL A 372 0.21 1.41 -9.89
CA VAL A 372 1.36 1.30 -10.78
C VAL A 372 2.35 2.41 -10.42
N GLY A 373 3.44 2.01 -9.77
CA GLY A 373 4.56 2.87 -9.42
C GLY A 373 5.56 3.00 -10.56
N LEU A 374 6.02 4.23 -10.77
CA LEU A 374 7.07 4.57 -11.73
C LEU A 374 8.35 4.92 -10.97
N ALA A 375 9.35 4.05 -11.06
CA ALA A 375 10.68 4.25 -10.49
C ALA A 375 11.73 4.27 -11.61
N GLU A 376 12.94 4.74 -11.32
CA GLU A 376 14.04 4.72 -12.29
C GLU A 376 14.26 3.29 -12.82
N ASP A 377 14.09 3.10 -14.13
CA ASP A 377 14.26 1.83 -14.85
C ASP A 377 13.37 0.67 -14.38
N LEU A 378 12.28 0.97 -13.64
CA LEU A 378 11.44 -0.04 -13.00
C LEU A 378 9.97 0.38 -13.01
N PHE A 379 9.10 -0.54 -13.42
CA PHE A 379 7.72 -0.54 -12.97
C PHE A 379 7.54 -1.48 -11.79
N ILE A 380 6.85 -1.00 -10.76
CA ILE A 380 6.40 -1.80 -9.63
C ILE A 380 4.89 -1.65 -9.49
N VAL A 381 4.17 -2.77 -9.48
CA VAL A 381 2.72 -2.79 -9.27
C VAL A 381 2.42 -3.46 -7.96
N ALA A 382 1.55 -2.85 -7.15
CA ALA A 382 1.11 -3.43 -5.89
C ALA A 382 -0.39 -3.25 -5.69
N SER A 383 -1.02 -4.13 -4.89
CA SER A 383 -2.43 -3.96 -4.53
C SER A 383 -2.70 -2.81 -3.57
N GLU A 384 -1.66 -2.29 -2.90
CA GLU A 384 -1.73 -1.13 -2.01
C GLU A 384 -0.49 -0.25 -2.20
N PRO A 385 -0.57 1.07 -1.95
CA PRO A 385 0.58 1.97 -2.13
C PRO A 385 1.79 1.57 -1.28
N TYR A 386 1.55 0.91 -0.14
CA TYR A 386 2.61 0.41 0.76
C TYR A 386 3.60 -0.54 0.08
N GLY A 387 3.18 -1.23 -0.99
CA GLY A 387 4.07 -2.08 -1.79
C GLY A 387 4.93 -1.31 -2.80
N VAL A 388 4.64 -0.03 -3.05
CA VAL A 388 5.32 0.82 -4.04
C VAL A 388 6.28 1.83 -3.40
N VAL A 389 5.92 2.35 -2.22
CA VAL A 389 6.57 3.53 -1.59
C VAL A 389 8.04 3.37 -1.20
N GLU A 390 8.57 2.15 -1.16
CA GLU A 390 10.02 1.93 -0.97
C GLU A 390 10.82 2.38 -2.21
N GLU A 391 10.27 2.15 -3.40
CA GLU A 391 10.96 2.39 -4.67
C GLU A 391 10.63 3.76 -5.25
N THR A 392 9.37 4.18 -5.13
CA THR A 392 8.91 5.45 -5.66
C THR A 392 7.71 5.99 -4.89
N ALA A 393 7.66 7.31 -4.74
CA ALA A 393 6.47 7.99 -4.25
C ALA A 393 5.42 8.16 -5.37
N MET A 394 5.81 8.10 -6.65
CA MET A 394 4.92 8.40 -7.76
C MET A 394 4.22 7.14 -8.26
N TYR A 395 2.89 7.16 -8.22
CA TYR A 395 2.06 6.09 -8.78
C TYR A 395 0.77 6.64 -9.37
N PHE A 396 0.11 5.87 -10.23
CA PHE A 396 -1.31 6.03 -10.53
C PHE A 396 -2.10 4.80 -10.07
N ARG A 397 -3.38 4.98 -9.75
CA ARG A 397 -4.29 3.90 -9.33
C ARG A 397 -5.19 3.52 -10.51
N LEU A 398 -5.38 2.22 -10.73
CA LEU A 398 -6.37 1.76 -11.71
C LEU A 398 -7.79 2.03 -11.19
N ASP A 399 -8.69 2.36 -12.11
CA ASP A 399 -10.13 2.47 -11.86
C ASP A 399 -10.84 1.14 -12.14
N GLY A 400 -11.57 0.63 -11.16
CA GLY A 400 -12.32 -0.61 -11.28
C GLY A 400 -13.83 -0.43 -11.53
N GLU A 401 -14.36 0.79 -11.44
CA GLU A 401 -15.82 1.04 -11.40
C GLU A 401 -16.31 1.86 -12.60
N ASN A 402 -15.52 2.82 -13.07
CA ASN A 402 -15.96 3.70 -14.14
C ASN A 402 -15.86 3.01 -15.51
N ALA A 403 -16.86 3.28 -16.34
CA ALA A 403 -16.93 2.87 -17.72
C ALA A 403 -16.22 3.91 -18.61
N SER A 404 -15.54 3.46 -19.68
CA SER A 404 -14.96 4.38 -20.69
C SER A 404 -16.05 5.20 -21.41
N ASN A 405 -17.25 4.62 -21.49
CA ASN A 405 -18.45 5.27 -21.97
C ASN A 405 -19.61 4.99 -21.01
N ALA A 406 -20.22 6.04 -20.47
CA ALA A 406 -21.32 5.94 -19.50
C ALA A 406 -22.55 5.13 -19.99
N HIS A 407 -22.64 4.85 -21.28
CA HIS A 407 -23.71 4.05 -21.88
C HIS A 407 -23.36 2.57 -22.10
N LEU A 408 -22.11 2.14 -21.86
CA LEU A 408 -21.64 0.78 -22.10
C LEU A 408 -21.10 0.15 -20.82
N THR A 409 -21.92 -0.69 -20.19
CA THR A 409 -21.53 -1.46 -18.99
C THR A 409 -20.35 -2.40 -19.24
N ASP A 410 -20.18 -2.87 -20.47
CA ASP A 410 -19.12 -3.81 -20.88
C ASP A 410 -17.72 -3.18 -20.88
N SER A 411 -17.63 -1.86 -20.67
CA SER A 411 -16.38 -1.11 -20.61
C SER A 411 -15.90 -0.80 -19.18
N GLN A 412 -16.63 -1.26 -18.15
CA GLN A 412 -16.29 -1.01 -16.75
C GLN A 412 -14.97 -1.67 -16.33
N GLY A 413 -14.14 -0.89 -15.62
CA GLY A 413 -12.83 -1.31 -15.16
C GLY A 413 -11.72 -1.00 -16.15
N GLN A 414 -10.49 -1.30 -15.76
CA GLN A 414 -9.30 -0.97 -16.53
C GLN A 414 -8.34 -2.15 -16.66
N ILE A 415 -7.70 -2.23 -17.82
CA ILE A 415 -6.61 -3.14 -18.14
C ILE A 415 -5.36 -2.29 -18.37
N VAL A 416 -4.23 -2.73 -17.81
CA VAL A 416 -2.93 -2.07 -18.02
C VAL A 416 -1.92 -3.11 -18.49
N VAL A 417 -1.14 -2.74 -19.50
CA VAL A 417 -0.02 -3.52 -20.02
C VAL A 417 1.23 -2.70 -19.85
N LEU A 418 2.26 -3.31 -19.24
CA LEU A 418 3.55 -2.67 -18.98
C LEU A 418 4.61 -3.29 -19.87
N ASP A 419 5.34 -2.44 -20.58
CA ASP A 419 6.50 -2.81 -21.39
C ASP A 419 7.80 -2.57 -20.61
N GLY A 420 8.50 -3.65 -20.30
CA GLY A 420 9.75 -3.62 -19.56
C GLY A 420 10.90 -2.90 -20.26
N ASP A 421 10.84 -2.65 -21.58
CA ASP A 421 11.88 -1.87 -22.27
C ASP A 421 11.78 -0.35 -21.99
N SER A 422 10.59 0.10 -21.63
CA SER A 422 10.29 1.48 -21.24
C SER A 422 10.00 1.61 -19.74
N ALA A 423 10.51 0.67 -18.94
CA ALA A 423 10.28 0.63 -17.49
C ALA A 423 10.64 1.96 -16.81
N GLY A 424 9.71 2.47 -16.01
CA GLY A 424 9.84 3.76 -15.31
C GLY A 424 9.25 4.96 -16.05
N GLU A 425 8.84 4.81 -17.30
CA GLU A 425 8.29 5.89 -18.13
C GLU A 425 6.82 5.65 -18.49
N ILE A 426 5.98 6.68 -18.49
CA ILE A 426 4.55 6.54 -18.87
C ILE A 426 4.39 5.99 -20.30
N SER A 427 5.36 6.24 -21.19
CA SER A 427 5.41 5.70 -22.55
C SER A 427 5.43 4.17 -22.61
N GLY A 428 5.88 3.51 -21.54
CA GLY A 428 5.85 2.05 -21.38
C GLY A 428 4.53 1.49 -20.86
N VAL A 429 3.50 2.33 -20.71
CA VAL A 429 2.20 1.94 -20.16
C VAL A 429 1.13 2.05 -21.24
N THR A 430 0.45 0.94 -21.52
CA THR A 430 -0.77 0.93 -22.33
C THR A 430 -1.96 0.67 -21.43
N ARG A 431 -2.99 1.51 -21.47
CA ARG A 431 -4.22 1.35 -20.70
C ARG A 431 -5.42 1.16 -21.63
N LEU A 432 -6.23 0.16 -21.33
CA LEU A 432 -7.41 -0.23 -22.10
C LEU A 432 -8.63 -0.30 -21.19
N ALA A 433 -9.80 0.00 -21.73
CA ALA A 433 -11.07 -0.44 -21.18
C ALA A 433 -11.31 -1.92 -21.54
N TYR A 434 -12.25 -2.57 -20.85
CA TYR A 434 -12.57 -3.98 -21.09
C TYR A 434 -13.13 -4.26 -22.49
N ASP A 435 -13.70 -3.27 -23.17
CA ASP A 435 -14.17 -3.36 -24.55
C ASP A 435 -13.05 -3.22 -25.60
N GLY A 436 -11.81 -2.90 -25.16
CA GLY A 436 -10.65 -2.70 -26.02
C GLY A 436 -10.35 -1.25 -26.38
N THR A 437 -11.15 -0.28 -25.91
CA THR A 437 -10.89 1.14 -26.13
C THR A 437 -9.62 1.56 -25.40
N GLU A 438 -8.68 2.21 -26.09
CA GLU A 438 -7.49 2.80 -25.47
C GLU A 438 -7.87 4.01 -24.60
N LEU A 439 -7.30 4.06 -23.39
CA LEU A 439 -7.51 5.13 -22.42
C LEU A 439 -6.19 5.85 -22.19
N ALA A 440 -6.09 7.12 -22.57
CA ALA A 440 -4.90 7.93 -22.33
C ALA A 440 -4.62 8.06 -20.83
N ILE A 441 -3.36 8.02 -20.41
CA ILE A 441 -2.94 8.30 -19.04
C ILE A 441 -2.45 9.75 -18.99
N GLU A 442 -3.10 10.57 -18.19
CA GLU A 442 -2.71 11.97 -18.02
C GLU A 442 -1.66 12.09 -16.91
N ASN A 443 -0.72 13.04 -17.05
CA ASN A 443 0.28 13.31 -16.01
C ASN A 443 -0.36 13.75 -14.68
N THR A 444 -1.57 14.29 -14.73
CA THR A 444 -2.39 14.69 -13.57
C THR A 444 -2.89 13.50 -12.75
N GLU A 445 -2.89 12.29 -13.31
CA GLU A 445 -3.28 11.06 -12.60
C GLU A 445 -2.13 10.50 -11.74
N LEU A 446 -0.89 10.98 -11.93
CA LEU A 446 0.24 10.60 -11.10
C LEU A 446 0.17 11.32 -9.75
N VAL A 447 0.06 10.54 -8.68
CA VAL A 447 -0.02 11.02 -7.30
C VAL A 447 1.27 10.70 -6.57
N ALA A 448 1.75 11.66 -5.78
CA ALA A 448 2.84 11.45 -4.84
C ALA A 448 2.30 10.84 -3.54
N ALA A 449 2.84 9.71 -3.13
CA ALA A 449 2.50 9.05 -1.88
C ALA A 449 2.86 9.92 -0.68
N GLU A 450 1.90 10.13 0.22
CA GLU A 450 2.13 10.84 1.49
C GLU A 450 2.54 9.91 2.65
N VAL A 451 2.71 8.62 2.36
CA VAL A 451 3.11 7.58 3.32
C VAL A 451 4.46 7.03 2.90
N THR A 452 5.32 6.76 3.89
CA THR A 452 6.63 6.14 3.69
C THR A 452 6.71 4.78 4.37
N THR A 453 7.77 4.02 4.05
CA THR A 453 8.09 2.74 4.70
C THR A 453 8.28 2.87 6.22
N ARG A 454 8.66 4.06 6.72
CA ARG A 454 8.79 4.36 8.15
C ARG A 454 7.45 4.30 8.86
N ASP A 455 6.41 4.85 8.24
CA ASP A 455 5.10 5.00 8.87
C ASP A 455 4.37 3.65 9.03
N ILE A 456 4.70 2.68 8.17
CA ILE A 456 4.17 1.31 8.17
C ILE A 456 5.13 0.29 8.79
N ASN A 457 6.22 0.72 9.41
CA ASN A 457 7.18 -0.18 10.02
C ASN A 457 6.61 -0.81 11.30
N ARG A 458 6.80 -2.13 11.47
CA ARG A 458 6.38 -2.86 12.68
C ARG A 458 7.34 -2.69 13.87
N GLY A 459 8.59 -2.32 13.62
CA GLY A 459 9.66 -2.42 14.60
C GLY A 459 9.82 -3.85 15.13
N ASP A 460 10.20 -3.96 16.40
CA ASP A 460 10.44 -5.24 17.07
C ASP A 460 9.16 -5.90 17.61
N ALA A 461 7.99 -5.31 17.35
CA ALA A 461 6.73 -5.86 17.84
C ALA A 461 6.40 -7.20 17.15
N PRO A 462 5.96 -8.23 17.89
CA PRO A 462 5.55 -9.51 17.31
C PRO A 462 4.44 -9.37 16.26
N HIS A 463 3.50 -8.46 16.48
CA HIS A 463 2.41 -8.16 15.54
C HIS A 463 1.99 -6.69 15.63
N PHE A 464 1.46 -6.15 14.53
CA PHE A 464 1.01 -4.75 14.44
C PHE A 464 -0.01 -4.40 15.53
N LEU A 465 -0.93 -5.31 15.87
CA LEU A 465 -1.92 -5.05 16.92
C LEU A 465 -1.28 -4.70 18.28
N LEU A 466 -0.18 -5.34 18.68
CA LEU A 466 0.47 -5.03 19.97
C LEU A 466 1.23 -3.71 19.89
N LYS A 467 1.92 -3.47 18.76
CA LYS A 467 2.56 -2.19 18.48
C LYS A 467 1.56 -1.04 18.63
N GLU A 468 0.43 -1.15 17.93
CA GLU A 468 -0.55 -0.08 17.81
C GLU A 468 -1.34 0.16 19.10
N ILE A 469 -1.59 -0.88 19.91
CA ILE A 469 -2.07 -0.69 21.29
C ILE A 469 -1.06 0.11 22.11
N GLY A 470 0.25 -0.21 22.00
CA GLY A 470 1.31 0.51 22.69
C GLY A 470 1.48 1.96 22.22
N GLU A 471 1.22 2.23 20.94
CA GLU A 471 1.32 3.56 20.31
C GLU A 471 0.08 4.43 20.54
N ALA A 472 -1.07 3.84 20.88
CA ALA A 472 -2.34 4.54 21.03
C ALA A 472 -2.30 5.79 21.94
N PRO A 473 -1.63 5.79 23.11
CA PRO A 473 -1.53 6.99 23.94
C PRO A 473 -0.84 8.16 23.24
N GLU A 474 0.17 7.88 22.41
CA GLU A 474 0.91 8.92 21.71
C GLU A 474 0.15 9.41 20.47
N SER A 475 -0.50 8.51 19.73
CA SER A 475 -1.43 8.88 18.65
C SER A 475 -2.56 9.80 19.16
N PHE A 476 -3.11 9.50 20.34
CA PHE A 476 -4.09 10.35 21.01
C PHE A 476 -3.51 11.73 21.32
N ARG A 477 -2.34 11.80 21.95
CA ARG A 477 -1.67 13.07 22.28
C ARG A 477 -1.39 13.91 21.03
N LYS A 478 -0.85 13.30 19.97
CA LYS A 478 -0.60 13.97 18.68
C LYS A 478 -1.87 14.54 18.07
N THR A 479 -2.99 13.85 18.21
CA THR A 479 -4.30 14.35 17.74
C THR A 479 -4.68 15.67 18.42
N LEU A 480 -4.37 15.82 19.71
CA LEU A 480 -4.67 17.05 20.48
C LEU A 480 -3.68 18.19 20.22
N ARG A 481 -2.45 17.87 19.81
CA ARG A 481 -1.35 18.83 19.68
C ARG A 481 -1.74 20.00 18.76
N GLY A 482 -1.52 21.22 19.24
CA GLY A 482 -1.84 22.47 18.54
C GLY A 482 -3.34 22.81 18.43
N LYS A 483 -4.24 21.94 18.91
CA LYS A 483 -5.72 22.11 18.78
C LYS A 483 -6.43 22.52 20.06
N ILE A 484 -5.69 22.62 21.17
CA ILE A 484 -6.20 23.12 22.46
C ILE A 484 -5.35 24.31 22.86
N VAL A 485 -5.99 25.47 23.01
CA VAL A 485 -5.35 26.70 23.47
C VAL A 485 -5.94 27.11 24.82
N GLU A 486 -5.12 27.77 25.63
CA GLU A 486 -5.56 28.34 26.91
C GLU A 486 -5.62 29.86 26.78
N ARG A 487 -6.76 30.47 27.11
CA ARG A 487 -6.95 31.92 27.16
C ARG A 487 -7.62 32.27 28.47
N ASP A 488 -6.97 33.10 29.28
CA ASP A 488 -7.46 33.53 30.60
C ASP A 488 -7.83 32.35 31.53
N GLY A 489 -7.06 31.26 31.49
CA GLY A 489 -7.32 30.04 32.27
C GLY A 489 -8.41 29.13 31.70
N ILE A 490 -9.01 29.48 30.57
CA ILE A 490 -10.05 28.71 29.89
C ILE A 490 -9.48 28.04 28.65
N LEU A 491 -9.51 26.71 28.66
CA LEU A 491 -9.21 25.87 27.51
C LEU A 491 -10.30 25.99 26.43
N ALA A 492 -9.87 26.15 25.19
CA ALA A 492 -10.72 26.18 24.00
C ALA A 492 -10.14 25.30 22.88
N ALA A 493 -11.03 24.61 22.17
CA ALA A 493 -10.66 23.89 20.96
C ALA A 493 -10.49 24.91 19.82
N THR A 494 -9.35 24.89 19.14
CA THR A 494 -9.09 25.72 17.97
C THR A 494 -8.83 24.81 16.78
N LEU A 495 -9.70 24.90 15.77
CA LEU A 495 -9.58 24.17 14.51
C LEU A 495 -9.45 25.20 13.38
N GLY A 496 -8.53 24.95 12.44
CA GLY A 496 -8.34 25.82 11.28
C GLY A 496 -9.51 25.75 10.29
N LEU A 497 -9.54 26.70 9.35
CA LEU A 497 -10.59 26.78 8.31
C LEU A 497 -10.54 25.60 7.32
N THR A 498 -9.43 24.88 7.24
CA THR A 498 -9.31 23.62 6.49
C THR A 498 -10.09 22.48 7.14
N THR A 499 -10.31 22.54 8.45
CA THR A 499 -11.11 21.56 9.19
C THR A 499 -12.56 22.00 9.33
N LEU A 500 -12.81 23.25 9.71
CA LEU A 500 -14.14 23.82 9.87
C LEU A 500 -14.26 25.10 9.02
N PRO A 501 -14.62 24.98 7.73
CA PRO A 501 -14.69 26.11 6.82
C PRO A 501 -15.68 27.20 7.25
N SER A 502 -15.38 28.45 6.87
CA SER A 502 -16.23 29.61 7.18
C SER A 502 -17.67 29.44 6.70
N SER A 503 -17.90 28.77 5.56
CA SER A 503 -19.23 28.47 5.03
C SER A 503 -20.05 27.59 5.98
N ILE A 504 -19.42 26.58 6.59
CA ILE A 504 -20.09 25.70 7.57
C ILE A 504 -20.33 26.46 8.87
N ILE A 505 -19.36 27.28 9.32
CA ILE A 505 -19.53 28.13 10.51
C ILE A 505 -20.72 29.08 10.33
N GLU A 506 -20.83 29.74 9.17
CA GLU A 506 -21.93 30.63 8.84
C GLU A 506 -23.27 29.88 8.83
N GLN A 507 -23.34 28.72 8.18
CA GLN A 507 -24.55 27.89 8.13
C GLN A 507 -25.00 27.38 9.51
N LEU A 508 -24.06 27.05 10.40
CA LEU A 508 -24.35 26.69 11.79
C LEU A 508 -24.88 27.89 12.58
N SER A 509 -24.20 29.03 12.52
CA SER A 509 -24.57 30.24 13.27
C SER A 509 -25.90 30.87 12.84
N THR A 510 -26.27 30.70 11.57
CA THR A 510 -27.52 31.22 10.99
C THR A 510 -28.69 30.23 11.09
N GLY A 511 -28.44 28.99 11.55
CA GLY A 511 -29.45 27.95 11.70
C GLY A 511 -29.91 27.31 10.38
N VAL A 512 -29.10 27.41 9.32
CA VAL A 512 -29.31 26.67 8.07
C VAL A 512 -29.07 25.18 8.31
N ILE A 513 -27.91 24.85 8.90
CA ILE A 513 -27.65 23.49 9.38
C ILE A 513 -28.43 23.31 10.69
N ARG A 514 -29.34 22.34 10.69
CA ARG A 514 -30.14 21.96 11.87
C ARG A 514 -29.90 20.52 12.28
N LYS A 515 -29.40 19.69 11.37
CA LYS A 515 -29.13 18.27 11.59
C LYS A 515 -27.64 18.00 11.51
N VAL A 516 -27.14 17.19 12.43
CA VAL A 516 -25.81 16.60 12.35
C VAL A 516 -25.96 15.08 12.34
N ARG A 517 -25.35 14.43 11.36
CA ARG A 517 -25.28 12.96 11.27
C ARG A 517 -23.83 12.53 11.30
N VAL A 518 -23.45 11.81 12.35
CA VAL A 518 -22.12 11.20 12.45
C VAL A 518 -22.18 9.81 11.84
N ILE A 519 -21.39 9.58 10.79
CA ILE A 519 -21.37 8.32 10.05
C ILE A 519 -20.01 7.66 10.06
N GLY A 520 -20.03 6.34 9.91
CA GLY A 520 -18.84 5.50 9.78
C GLY A 520 -19.25 4.05 9.56
N GLN A 521 -18.27 3.14 9.54
CA GLN A 521 -18.50 1.70 9.53
C GLN A 521 -17.66 1.01 10.61
N GLY A 522 -18.15 -0.12 11.13
CA GLY A 522 -17.46 -0.91 12.15
C GLY A 522 -16.98 -0.07 13.35
N THR A 523 -15.70 -0.17 13.69
CA THR A 523 -15.07 0.57 14.80
C THR A 523 -15.18 2.09 14.63
N ALA A 524 -15.11 2.63 13.41
CA ALA A 524 -15.25 4.06 13.17
C ALA A 524 -16.67 4.57 13.47
N ALA A 525 -17.70 3.75 13.22
CA ALA A 525 -19.07 4.08 13.64
C ALA A 525 -19.20 4.13 15.17
N ILE A 526 -18.47 3.26 15.90
CA ILE A 526 -18.44 3.28 17.37
C ILE A 526 -17.74 4.54 17.87
N ALA A 527 -16.60 4.93 17.30
CA ALA A 527 -15.94 6.20 17.63
C ALA A 527 -16.86 7.40 17.33
N GLY A 528 -17.57 7.36 16.21
CA GLY A 528 -18.56 8.38 15.83
C GLY A 528 -19.72 8.52 16.82
N ARG A 529 -20.14 7.45 17.48
CA ARG A 529 -21.15 7.53 18.57
C ARG A 529 -20.67 8.41 19.72
N SER A 530 -19.39 8.31 20.10
CA SER A 530 -18.81 9.18 21.14
C SER A 530 -18.84 10.65 20.72
N CYS A 531 -18.53 10.96 19.46
CA CYS A 531 -18.63 12.32 18.92
C CYS A 531 -20.08 12.85 18.99
N ALA A 532 -21.06 12.06 18.54
CA ALA A 532 -22.47 12.45 18.58
C ALA A 532 -22.97 12.68 20.00
N MET A 533 -22.61 11.81 20.95
CA MET A 533 -22.99 11.95 22.36
C MET A 533 -22.45 13.24 22.99
N VAL A 534 -21.17 13.56 22.75
CA VAL A 534 -20.56 14.80 23.29
C VAL A 534 -21.18 16.03 22.62
N LEU A 535 -21.44 15.97 21.31
CA LEU A 535 -22.08 17.08 20.62
C LEU A 535 -23.52 17.30 21.10
N ASP A 536 -24.29 16.25 21.33
CA ASP A 536 -25.66 16.33 21.85
C ASP A 536 -25.68 16.94 23.26
N GLU A 537 -24.74 16.55 24.12
CA GLU A 537 -24.54 17.15 25.45
C GLU A 537 -24.20 18.64 25.38
N LEU A 538 -23.39 19.07 24.41
CA LEU A 538 -22.98 20.47 24.27
C LEU A 538 -24.04 21.35 23.58
N CYS A 539 -24.89 20.76 22.74
CA CYS A 539 -25.82 21.47 21.87
C CYS A 539 -27.30 21.22 22.24
N VAL A 540 -27.59 20.82 23.47
CA VAL A 540 -28.92 20.42 23.96
C VAL A 540 -30.02 21.34 23.44
N GLY A 541 -30.93 20.76 22.64
CA GLY A 541 -32.11 21.45 22.10
C GLY A 541 -31.87 22.40 20.92
N GLY A 542 -30.62 22.57 20.47
CA GLY A 542 -30.25 23.46 19.36
C GLY A 542 -29.97 22.76 18.03
N LEU A 543 -29.57 21.48 18.04
CA LEU A 543 -29.31 20.68 16.84
C LEU A 543 -29.93 19.27 16.98
N ASP A 544 -30.43 18.72 15.88
CA ASP A 544 -30.82 17.30 15.79
C ASP A 544 -29.58 16.46 15.48
N ILE A 545 -29.09 15.69 16.45
CA ILE A 545 -27.82 14.96 16.35
C ILE A 545 -28.07 13.45 16.45
N ALA A 546 -27.49 12.68 15.52
CA ALA A 546 -27.54 11.24 15.58
C ALA A 546 -26.25 10.59 15.02
N ALA A 547 -25.87 9.46 15.60
CA ALA A 547 -24.85 8.58 15.03
C ALA A 547 -25.54 7.41 14.31
N ILE A 548 -25.20 7.20 13.05
CA ILE A 548 -25.79 6.15 12.20
C ILE A 548 -24.69 5.54 11.33
N THR A 549 -24.77 4.25 11.01
CA THR A 549 -23.79 3.67 10.07
C THR A 549 -24.00 4.27 8.67
N ALA A 550 -22.93 4.34 7.88
CA ALA A 550 -23.01 4.93 6.55
C ALA A 550 -24.02 4.21 5.65
N THR A 551 -24.07 2.88 5.71
CA THR A 551 -25.02 2.04 4.97
C THR A 551 -26.47 2.25 5.37
N GLU A 552 -26.75 2.41 6.66
CA GLU A 552 -28.12 2.69 7.13
C GLU A 552 -28.58 4.08 6.66
N LEU A 553 -27.70 5.10 6.69
CA LEU A 553 -28.04 6.42 6.15
C LEU A 553 -28.38 6.34 4.66
N SER A 554 -27.51 5.73 3.85
CA SER A 554 -27.73 5.60 2.40
C SER A 554 -28.91 4.70 2.04
N GLY A 555 -29.15 3.65 2.83
CA GLY A 555 -30.19 2.67 2.56
C GLY A 555 -31.59 3.16 2.93
N PHE A 556 -31.72 3.91 4.04
CA PHE A 556 -33.03 4.12 4.67
C PHE A 556 -33.33 5.55 5.11
N HIS A 557 -32.32 6.41 5.29
CA HIS A 557 -32.52 7.76 5.87
C HIS A 557 -32.15 8.92 4.93
N LEU A 558 -31.88 8.61 3.67
CA LEU A 558 -31.55 9.56 2.63
C LEU A 558 -32.77 10.43 2.23
N GLN A 559 -32.73 11.73 2.53
CA GLN A 559 -33.78 12.71 2.16
C GLN A 559 -33.47 13.34 0.79
N LEU A 560 -34.48 13.80 0.04
CA LEU A 560 -34.27 14.41 -1.29
C LEU A 560 -33.43 15.68 -1.23
N ASP A 561 -33.66 16.51 -0.22
CA ASP A 561 -32.88 17.70 0.10
C ASP A 561 -32.23 17.49 1.47
N MET A 562 -30.92 17.66 1.52
CA MET A 562 -30.10 17.54 2.71
C MET A 562 -29.27 18.80 2.98
N SER A 563 -29.65 19.94 2.38
CA SER A 563 -28.98 21.24 2.58
C SER A 563 -29.01 21.73 4.04
N ASP A 564 -29.90 21.19 4.88
CA ASP A 564 -29.98 21.46 6.33
C ASP A 564 -29.13 20.51 7.19
N THR A 565 -28.31 19.66 6.56
CA THR A 565 -27.61 18.56 7.22
C THR A 565 -26.09 18.68 7.08
N LEU A 566 -25.40 18.58 8.22
CA LEU A 566 -23.97 18.37 8.31
C LEU A 566 -23.67 16.89 8.55
N ILE A 567 -22.81 16.31 7.71
CA ILE A 567 -22.31 14.96 7.84
C ILE A 567 -20.91 15.01 8.47
N ILE A 568 -20.70 14.25 9.55
CA ILE A 568 -19.37 13.99 10.10
C ILE A 568 -19.00 12.56 9.72
N ALA A 569 -18.15 12.40 8.69
CA ALA A 569 -17.74 11.09 8.19
C ALA A 569 -16.45 10.63 8.87
N VAL A 570 -16.52 9.56 9.66
CA VAL A 570 -15.38 8.99 10.39
C VAL A 570 -14.88 7.75 9.65
N SER A 571 -13.59 7.75 9.27
CA SER A 571 -12.95 6.62 8.61
C SER A 571 -11.46 6.54 8.94
N GLN A 572 -10.92 5.35 9.19
CA GLN A 572 -9.49 5.19 9.42
C GLN A 572 -8.71 5.32 8.10
N SER A 573 -9.10 4.58 7.06
CA SER A 573 -8.39 4.56 5.78
C SER A 573 -8.75 5.72 4.86
N GLY A 574 -9.94 6.30 5.04
CA GLY A 574 -10.53 7.26 4.10
C GLY A 574 -10.94 6.64 2.76
N THR A 575 -10.81 5.32 2.58
CA THR A 575 -11.13 4.58 1.35
C THR A 575 -12.29 3.60 1.50
N THR A 576 -12.88 3.49 2.70
CA THR A 576 -14.02 2.60 2.97
C THR A 576 -15.16 2.86 1.97
N THR A 577 -15.45 1.88 1.12
CA THR A 577 -16.37 1.99 -0.02
C THR A 577 -17.75 2.47 0.41
N ASP A 578 -18.34 1.83 1.42
CA ASP A 578 -19.67 2.19 1.93
C ASP A 578 -19.73 3.64 2.44
N THR A 579 -18.70 4.09 3.15
CA THR A 579 -18.64 5.46 3.67
C THR A 579 -18.49 6.47 2.54
N ASN A 580 -17.57 6.22 1.60
CA ASN A 580 -17.35 7.10 0.45
C ASN A 580 -18.60 7.20 -0.43
N ARG A 581 -19.27 6.08 -0.71
CA ARG A 581 -20.51 6.05 -1.49
C ARG A 581 -21.64 6.81 -0.80
N THR A 582 -21.79 6.66 0.52
CA THR A 582 -22.78 7.45 1.28
C THR A 582 -22.47 8.94 1.20
N VAL A 583 -21.18 9.32 1.28
CA VAL A 583 -20.75 10.72 1.15
C VAL A 583 -21.08 11.29 -0.24
N ASP A 584 -20.84 10.54 -1.31
CA ASP A 584 -21.24 10.97 -2.67
C ASP A 584 -22.75 11.20 -2.76
N LEU A 585 -23.54 10.28 -2.20
CA LEU A 585 -25.01 10.37 -2.19
C LEU A 585 -25.54 11.56 -1.39
N VAL A 586 -25.04 11.84 -0.18
CA VAL A 586 -25.52 12.97 0.64
C VAL A 586 -25.08 14.32 0.05
N ARG A 587 -23.88 14.41 -0.54
CA ARG A 587 -23.38 15.62 -1.20
C ARG A 587 -24.20 15.98 -2.43
N SER A 588 -24.52 14.99 -3.27
CA SER A 588 -25.42 15.19 -4.42
C SER A 588 -26.81 15.74 -4.03
N ARG A 589 -27.16 15.68 -2.75
CA ARG A 589 -28.41 16.20 -2.17
C ARG A 589 -28.21 17.47 -1.33
N GLY A 590 -27.03 18.07 -1.38
CA GLY A 590 -26.73 19.38 -0.78
C GLY A 590 -26.16 19.34 0.64
N ALA A 591 -25.90 18.15 1.23
CA ALA A 591 -25.31 18.08 2.56
C ALA A 591 -23.87 18.60 2.59
N SER A 592 -23.50 19.28 3.68
CA SER A 592 -22.10 19.63 3.97
C SER A 592 -21.40 18.45 4.66
N VAL A 593 -20.09 18.28 4.43
CA VAL A 593 -19.33 17.12 4.91
C VAL A 593 -18.04 17.56 5.60
N ILE A 594 -17.83 17.09 6.82
CA ILE A 594 -16.53 17.13 7.51
C ILE A 594 -16.06 15.69 7.72
N ALA A 595 -14.83 15.39 7.33
CA ALA A 595 -14.23 14.07 7.56
C ALA A 595 -13.30 14.06 8.78
N ILE A 596 -13.34 12.97 9.55
CA ILE A 596 -12.31 12.61 10.53
C ILE A 596 -11.56 11.41 9.96
N VAL A 597 -10.32 11.63 9.55
CA VAL A 597 -9.50 10.63 8.84
C VAL A 597 -8.08 10.57 9.38
N ASN A 598 -7.47 9.39 9.28
CA ASN A 598 -6.11 9.17 9.75
C ASN A 598 -5.06 9.23 8.64
N ARG A 599 -5.51 9.15 7.38
CA ARG A 599 -4.66 9.10 6.20
C ARG A 599 -4.96 10.30 5.31
N ARG A 600 -3.94 11.12 5.06
CA ARG A 600 -3.99 12.19 4.05
C ARG A 600 -4.04 11.61 2.63
N GLY A 601 -4.55 12.39 1.69
CA GLY A 601 -4.67 12.00 0.28
C GLY A 601 -5.61 10.80 0.03
N SER A 602 -6.57 10.56 0.92
CA SER A 602 -7.58 9.51 0.74
C SER A 602 -8.81 10.05 -0.01
N ASP A 603 -9.55 9.19 -0.72
CA ASP A 603 -10.79 9.56 -1.44
C ASP A 603 -11.77 10.40 -0.59
N LEU A 604 -11.91 10.08 0.71
CA LEU A 604 -12.80 10.82 1.61
C LEU A 604 -12.32 12.25 1.91
N CYS A 605 -11.00 12.53 1.84
CA CYS A 605 -10.46 13.88 1.97
C CYS A 605 -10.97 14.77 0.83
N ASP A 606 -10.83 14.29 -0.40
CA ASP A 606 -11.20 15.04 -1.61
C ASP A 606 -12.71 15.28 -1.72
N LYS A 607 -13.49 14.36 -1.14
CA LYS A 607 -14.96 14.44 -1.10
C LYS A 607 -15.50 15.30 0.05
N SER A 608 -14.67 15.82 0.95
CA SER A 608 -15.13 16.55 2.14
C SER A 608 -14.92 18.05 2.02
N ASP A 609 -15.82 18.86 2.60
CA ASP A 609 -15.66 20.31 2.64
C ASP A 609 -14.65 20.74 3.72
N GLY A 610 -14.51 19.95 4.79
CA GLY A 610 -13.49 20.12 5.82
C GLY A 610 -12.92 18.78 6.29
N VAL A 611 -11.66 18.78 6.73
CA VAL A 611 -10.97 17.56 7.16
C VAL A 611 -10.26 17.77 8.50
N LEU A 612 -10.52 16.88 9.46
CA LEU A 612 -9.79 16.78 10.72
C LEU A 612 -8.93 15.52 10.70
N PHE A 613 -7.62 15.70 10.57
CA PHE A 613 -6.69 14.59 10.66
C PHE A 613 -6.50 14.12 12.11
N THR A 614 -6.56 12.81 12.34
CA THR A 614 -6.06 12.20 13.57
C THR A 614 -4.53 12.12 13.53
N SER A 615 -3.89 12.23 14.70
CA SER A 615 -2.43 12.29 14.83
C SER A 615 -1.84 13.40 13.92
N ASP A 616 -0.93 13.06 13.01
CA ASP A 616 -0.36 13.93 11.97
C ASP A 616 -0.92 13.66 10.56
N GLY A 617 -1.90 12.77 10.42
CA GLY A 617 -2.47 12.33 9.14
C GLY A 617 -1.59 11.33 8.38
N ARG A 618 -0.50 10.85 8.98
CA ARG A 618 0.41 9.82 8.46
C ARG A 618 0.51 8.59 9.35
N ASP A 619 -0.28 8.53 10.43
CA ASP A 619 -0.21 7.49 11.47
C ASP A 619 -0.93 6.19 11.07
N VAL A 620 -0.54 5.60 9.95
CA VAL A 620 -1.19 4.42 9.34
C VAL A 620 -1.36 3.28 10.35
N GLU A 621 -2.54 2.66 10.34
CA GLU A 621 -2.86 1.48 11.14
C GLU A 621 -2.87 0.26 10.21
N MET A 622 -1.95 -0.67 10.45
CA MET A 622 -1.74 -1.87 9.66
C MET A 622 -2.43 -3.10 10.27
N SER A 623 -2.73 -3.09 11.57
CA SER A 623 -3.59 -4.11 12.18
C SER A 623 -4.97 -4.11 11.56
N VAL A 624 -5.53 -5.31 11.38
CA VAL A 624 -6.92 -5.48 10.94
C VAL A 624 -7.91 -4.99 12.00
N ALA A 625 -7.61 -5.25 13.28
CA ALA A 625 -8.41 -4.75 14.39
C ALA A 625 -7.93 -3.35 14.76
N SER A 626 -8.83 -2.37 14.65
CA SER A 626 -8.50 -0.97 14.91
C SER A 626 -8.30 -0.68 16.40
N THR A 627 -7.26 0.08 16.73
CA THR A 627 -6.85 0.38 18.11
C THR A 627 -6.48 1.85 18.27
N LYS A 628 -5.27 2.28 17.88
CA LYS A 628 -4.83 3.68 17.97
C LYS A 628 -5.75 4.61 17.19
N ALA A 629 -6.23 4.20 16.02
CA ALA A 629 -7.13 5.01 15.21
C ALA A 629 -8.47 5.25 15.92
N PHE A 630 -9.03 4.24 16.59
CA PHE A 630 -10.27 4.39 17.38
C PHE A 630 -10.13 5.49 18.46
N TYR A 631 -9.08 5.40 19.29
CA TYR A 631 -8.88 6.38 20.36
C TYR A 631 -8.60 7.78 19.82
N ALA A 632 -7.81 7.89 18.75
CA ALA A 632 -7.53 9.15 18.08
C ALA A 632 -8.81 9.76 17.45
N GLN A 633 -9.68 8.94 16.84
CA GLN A 633 -10.98 9.39 16.31
C GLN A 633 -11.90 9.90 17.42
N VAL A 634 -11.89 9.29 18.60
CA VAL A 634 -12.62 9.80 19.77
C VAL A 634 -12.08 11.17 20.19
N ALA A 635 -10.76 11.34 20.27
CA ALA A 635 -10.13 12.63 20.57
C ALA A 635 -10.53 13.72 19.56
N ALA A 636 -10.41 13.41 18.28
CA ALA A 636 -10.79 14.30 17.17
C ALA A 636 -12.29 14.65 17.23
N GLY A 637 -13.16 13.67 17.50
CA GLY A 637 -14.58 13.87 17.65
C GLY A 637 -14.94 14.83 18.78
N VAL A 638 -14.25 14.75 19.93
CA VAL A 638 -14.46 15.69 21.05
C VAL A 638 -14.03 17.12 20.69
N LEU A 639 -12.88 17.27 20.02
CA LEU A 639 -12.40 18.57 19.54
C LEU A 639 -13.38 19.21 18.55
N LEU A 640 -13.84 18.42 17.57
CA LEU A 640 -14.80 18.86 16.57
C LEU A 640 -16.15 19.20 17.21
N ALA A 641 -16.63 18.40 18.16
CA ALA A 641 -17.86 18.68 18.89
C ALA A 641 -17.78 20.01 19.66
N CYS A 642 -16.66 20.27 20.33
CA CYS A 642 -16.41 21.55 20.99
C CYS A 642 -16.46 22.72 20.00
N ALA A 643 -15.77 22.60 18.85
CA ALA A 643 -15.72 23.64 17.83
C ALA A 643 -17.09 23.91 17.18
N ILE A 644 -17.85 22.86 16.84
CA ILE A 644 -19.21 22.98 16.29
C ILE A 644 -20.13 23.67 17.30
N SER A 645 -20.06 23.32 18.59
CA SER A 645 -20.89 23.98 19.61
C SER A 645 -20.63 25.49 19.69
N VAL A 646 -19.37 25.91 19.54
CA VAL A 646 -19.00 27.33 19.49
C VAL A 646 -19.53 27.99 18.22
N ALA A 647 -19.35 27.36 17.05
CA ALA A 647 -19.83 27.88 15.77
C ALA A 647 -21.36 28.05 15.73
N ALA A 648 -22.10 27.11 16.36
CA ALA A 648 -23.55 27.18 16.49
C ALA A 648 -24.03 28.18 17.57
N GLY A 649 -23.12 28.75 18.38
CA GLY A 649 -23.49 29.63 19.49
C GLY A 649 -24.19 28.89 20.65
N LEU A 650 -23.92 27.60 20.82
CA LEU A 650 -24.56 26.71 21.81
C LEU A 650 -23.59 26.29 22.92
N GLY A 651 -24.14 25.84 24.06
CA GLY A 651 -23.38 25.32 25.20
C GLY A 651 -22.57 26.38 25.97
N THR A 652 -21.77 25.94 26.95
CA THR A 652 -21.00 26.83 27.84
C THR A 652 -19.49 26.60 27.73
N ASN A 653 -18.71 27.67 27.92
CA ASN A 653 -17.24 27.57 27.94
C ASN A 653 -16.74 26.71 29.11
N SER A 654 -17.43 26.72 30.26
CA SER A 654 -17.06 25.90 31.41
C SER A 654 -17.10 24.41 31.09
N ARG A 655 -18.17 23.93 30.43
CA ARG A 655 -18.27 22.51 30.13
C ARG A 655 -17.24 22.07 29.08
N ARG A 656 -17.02 22.89 28.05
CA ARG A 656 -15.95 22.68 27.06
C ARG A 656 -14.58 22.62 27.74
N HIS A 657 -14.31 23.55 28.66
CA HIS A 657 -13.06 23.57 29.41
C HIS A 657 -12.81 22.26 30.18
N ASP A 658 -13.81 21.77 30.92
CA ASP A 658 -13.68 20.53 31.70
C ASP A 658 -13.42 19.30 30.80
N LEU A 659 -14.11 19.22 29.67
CA LEU A 659 -13.89 18.17 28.67
C LEU A 659 -12.47 18.22 28.13
N LEU A 660 -12.01 19.40 27.69
CA LEU A 660 -10.67 19.59 27.13
C LEU A 660 -9.56 19.33 28.14
N ARG A 661 -9.75 19.72 29.41
CA ARG A 661 -8.81 19.42 30.50
C ARG A 661 -8.66 17.91 30.68
N THR A 662 -9.79 17.20 30.79
CA THR A 662 -9.79 15.74 30.95
C THR A 662 -9.18 15.04 29.72
N LEU A 663 -9.44 15.57 28.51
CA LEU A 663 -8.88 15.05 27.27
C LEU A 663 -7.35 15.11 27.26
N ARG A 664 -6.73 16.15 27.83
CA ARG A 664 -5.26 16.27 27.96
C ARG A 664 -4.65 15.22 28.90
N GLU A 665 -5.41 14.74 29.89
CA GLU A 665 -4.95 13.78 30.91
C GLU A 665 -5.09 12.31 30.43
N LEU A 666 -5.98 12.04 29.47
CA LEU A 666 -6.28 10.68 28.99
C LEU A 666 -5.07 9.89 28.48
N PRO A 667 -4.12 10.45 27.71
CA PRO A 667 -2.94 9.70 27.29
C PRO A 667 -2.16 9.05 28.45
N ASP A 668 -2.05 9.72 29.59
CA ASP A 668 -1.33 9.19 30.74
C ASP A 668 -2.14 8.13 31.49
N ALA A 669 -3.48 8.28 31.51
CA ALA A 669 -4.37 7.22 31.97
C ALA A 669 -4.27 5.96 31.09
N MET A 670 -4.21 6.12 29.76
CA MET A 670 -4.02 5.00 28.82
C MET A 670 -2.69 4.28 29.08
N ARG A 671 -1.60 5.02 29.28
CA ARG A 671 -0.29 4.44 29.66
C ARG A 671 -0.35 3.65 30.94
N THR A 672 -1.07 4.16 31.94
CA THR A 672 -1.26 3.48 33.24
C THR A 672 -1.97 2.14 33.05
N VAL A 673 -3.02 2.08 32.22
CA VAL A 673 -3.73 0.84 31.90
C VAL A 673 -2.86 -0.14 31.11
N ILE A 674 -2.10 0.34 30.13
CA ILE A 674 -1.19 -0.52 29.35
C ILE A 674 -0.09 -1.10 30.26
N ALA A 675 0.45 -0.31 31.18
CA ALA A 675 1.46 -0.76 32.13
C ALA A 675 0.94 -1.84 33.10
N SER A 676 -0.37 -1.91 33.36
CA SER A 676 -0.98 -2.96 34.19
C SER A 676 -1.33 -4.24 33.44
N ARG A 677 -0.90 -4.40 32.18
CA ARG A 677 -1.17 -5.58 31.34
C ARG A 677 -0.91 -6.91 32.03
N SER A 678 0.18 -7.04 32.81
CA SER A 678 0.51 -8.29 33.52
C SER A 678 -0.44 -8.63 34.67
N VAL A 679 -1.26 -7.68 35.13
CA VAL A 679 -2.28 -7.87 36.16
C VAL A 679 -3.64 -8.18 35.52
N ILE A 680 -3.87 -7.70 34.28
CA ILE A 680 -5.09 -7.92 33.50
C ILE A 680 -5.08 -9.30 32.80
N ALA A 681 -3.91 -9.70 32.28
CA ALA A 681 -3.67 -10.99 31.63
C ALA A 681 -3.61 -12.13 32.65
#